data_AF-K2JDT3-F1
#
_entry.id   AF-K2JDT3-F1
#
_cell.length_a   1.000
_cell.length_b   1.000
_cell.length_c   1.000
_cell.angle_alpha   90.00
_cell.angle_beta   90.00
_cell.angle_gamma   90.00
#
_symmetry.space_group_name_H-M   'P 1'
#
loop_
_entity.id
_entity.type
_entity.pdbx_description
1 polymer ?
#
loop_
_entity_poly.entity_id
_entity_poly.type
_entity_poly.pdbx_seq_one_letter_code
_entity_poly.pdbx_strand_id
1 'polypeptide(L)'
;MALQAGKLDRRLRIERKAVSRDAYLAEVVSWQEVATVWASKRDLSGREFFAADAVQSEVTTEITIRWRAGIGPELRLVLDGAAYDIESVTEIGRREGLLLRCTRGGTVPLLVELSGHLALAATLAGNLRVEKRLAGVLTGGLAMTGDLKTRGDVLLAGALHGALLLTGRLAGAGAALSGTITGTLAMAGALRVEKRLAGNLAGGISLEGTALVARHLAGGLQGGLTLAGDLTVPPSGDPSWEMVSLSMPMDGEEASTTLVDVKNSWRSFTRIGSTAALDTAVKQFGTASLSIGAQSYFRCDNAVAFDFGAGDFTVEAWYRRGAGSGNRWIAAKWGSGTKATAASWGLYEQDSKLTFVYYNQSNSFMSLNLDHTPIEGTWRHVAVTREAGTFRLYADGVKLGEMSNGDVIRSGVAPFSVGGFDGTSHLGEPCHLEDVRVTKGVARYTGESYSVPTGPHPVESPETGDLWTPLQQGDLALWLDAADDSAVSVDAGAVSAWADKSGNARHVGEVNASRRPAYQAAGWPGGLPCIDWDIAANVKRLFHDPGVAGQDYRINFVVAVWDDPAGTFPTYNALFGGYAQAGLNSGVCLAVASGGTSWFTGGAGAWHAGQTFHNGAAAADLTAMPLIQSPFIVRADSAAATNAQGVTIGNNRNYISNNYGWRGRVAEVVSVSVAISLADKQRIEGYLAHKWGIALEAGHPYESAPPII
;
A
#
# COMPACT_ATOMS: atom_id res chain seq x y z
N MET A 1 48.14 42.13 -6.06
CA MET A 1 48.70 41.04 -6.88
C MET A 1 48.70 41.56 -8.31
N ALA A 2 49.86 41.77 -8.93
CA ALA A 2 49.95 42.42 -10.25
C ALA A 2 49.39 41.53 -11.36
N LEU A 3 48.58 42.11 -12.27
CA LEU A 3 47.98 41.39 -13.39
C LEU A 3 49.08 40.92 -14.37
N GLN A 4 49.34 39.61 -14.42
CA GLN A 4 50.32 39.03 -15.34
C GLN A 4 49.74 38.94 -16.76
N ALA A 5 50.41 39.58 -17.74
CA ALA A 5 49.93 39.64 -19.13
C ALA A 5 49.72 38.25 -19.77
N GLY A 6 50.50 37.24 -19.39
CA GLY A 6 50.41 35.88 -19.93
C GLY A 6 49.18 35.07 -19.48
N LYS A 7 48.34 35.60 -18.57
CA LYS A 7 47.13 34.92 -18.10
C LYS A 7 45.85 35.30 -18.86
N LEU A 8 45.89 36.34 -19.71
CA LEU A 8 44.76 36.78 -20.53
C LEU A 8 44.78 36.03 -21.88
N ASP A 9 44.09 34.91 -21.94
CA ASP A 9 44.20 33.91 -23.01
C ASP A 9 43.08 33.98 -24.08
N ARG A 10 42.03 34.79 -23.86
CA ARG A 10 40.83 34.82 -24.72
C ARG A 10 40.47 36.22 -25.22
N ARG A 11 39.79 36.29 -26.37
CA ARG A 11 39.28 37.55 -26.96
C ARG A 11 37.83 37.80 -26.54
N LEU A 12 37.64 38.87 -25.77
CA LEU A 12 36.37 39.31 -25.22
C LEU A 12 35.86 40.55 -25.96
N ARG A 13 34.65 40.48 -26.49
CA ARG A 13 33.94 41.66 -27.01
C ARG A 13 33.06 42.25 -25.92
N ILE A 14 33.09 43.57 -25.78
CA ILE A 14 32.26 44.35 -24.86
C ILE A 14 31.20 45.05 -25.70
N GLU A 15 29.94 44.88 -25.35
CA GLU A 15 28.78 45.39 -26.07
C GLU A 15 27.95 46.31 -25.17
N ARG A 16 27.38 47.37 -25.77
CA ARG A 16 26.44 48.28 -25.13
C ARG A 16 25.08 48.14 -25.78
N LYS A 17 24.03 48.18 -24.96
CA LYS A 17 22.65 48.19 -25.42
C LYS A 17 22.35 49.50 -26.18
N ALA A 18 21.90 49.38 -27.42
CA ALA A 18 21.44 50.48 -28.25
C ALA A 18 19.95 50.26 -28.57
N VAL A 19 19.11 51.24 -28.27
CA VAL A 19 17.69 51.19 -28.59
C VAL A 19 17.47 52.01 -29.86
N SER A 20 16.91 51.38 -30.88
CA SER A 20 16.46 52.01 -32.12
C SER A 20 14.95 51.85 -32.26
N ARG A 21 14.32 52.57 -33.18
CA ARG A 21 12.90 52.36 -33.52
C ARG A 21 12.79 51.79 -34.93
N ASP A 22 11.93 50.80 -35.13
CA ASP A 22 11.63 50.27 -36.46
C ASP A 22 10.60 51.14 -37.21
N ALA A 23 10.26 50.73 -38.43
CA ALA A 23 9.31 51.42 -39.30
C ALA A 23 7.88 51.55 -38.70
N TYR A 24 7.59 50.86 -37.60
CA TYR A 24 6.32 50.88 -36.89
C TYR A 24 6.41 51.59 -35.52
N LEU A 25 7.49 52.36 -35.28
CA LEU A 25 7.78 53.06 -34.03
C LEU A 25 7.98 52.14 -32.82
N ALA A 26 8.13 50.83 -33.02
CA ALA A 26 8.43 49.89 -31.95
C ALA A 26 9.91 49.96 -31.57
N GLU A 27 10.22 49.84 -30.27
CA GLU A 27 11.59 49.87 -29.78
C GLU A 27 12.29 48.54 -30.09
N VAL A 28 13.33 48.59 -30.92
CA VAL A 28 14.21 47.47 -31.26
C VAL A 28 15.54 47.64 -30.53
N VAL A 29 15.83 46.69 -29.66
CA VAL A 29 17.11 46.60 -28.93
C VAL A 29 18.16 45.92 -29.81
N SER A 30 19.27 46.60 -30.06
CA SER A 30 20.47 46.06 -30.71
C SER A 30 21.68 46.19 -29.78
N TRP A 31 22.70 45.36 -29.97
CA TRP A 31 23.93 45.42 -29.20
C TRP A 31 25.05 45.96 -30.10
N GLN A 32 25.67 47.07 -29.69
CA GLN A 32 26.77 47.70 -30.42
C GLN A 32 28.10 47.39 -29.72
N GLU A 33 29.11 47.00 -30.49
CA GLU A 33 30.45 46.76 -29.97
C GLU A 33 31.08 48.06 -29.46
N VAL A 34 31.50 48.05 -28.20
CA VAL A 34 32.24 49.13 -27.53
C VAL A 34 33.75 48.91 -27.67
N ALA A 35 34.19 47.66 -27.53
CA ALA A 35 35.60 47.28 -27.62
C ALA A 35 35.80 45.77 -27.70
N THR A 36 36.94 45.36 -28.24
CA THR A 36 37.45 43.99 -28.13
C THR A 36 38.78 43.98 -27.36
N VAL A 37 38.86 43.19 -26.30
CA VAL A 37 40.00 43.13 -25.36
C VAL A 37 40.45 41.68 -25.11
N TRP A 38 41.63 41.52 -24.52
CA TRP A 38 42.08 40.22 -23.99
C TRP A 38 41.54 40.03 -22.57
N ALA A 39 41.06 38.82 -22.28
CA ALA A 39 40.47 38.44 -21.01
C ALA A 39 40.93 37.05 -20.58
N SER A 40 40.86 36.77 -19.28
CA SER A 40 40.92 35.41 -18.74
C SER A 40 39.55 35.01 -18.21
N LYS A 41 39.12 33.78 -18.45
CA LYS A 41 37.84 33.26 -17.95
C LYS A 41 38.05 32.15 -16.93
N ARG A 42 37.36 32.23 -15.81
CA ARG A 42 37.24 31.15 -14.81
C ARG A 42 35.78 30.88 -14.50
N ASP A 43 35.32 29.67 -14.77
CA ASP A 43 34.00 29.20 -14.33
C ASP A 43 34.09 28.69 -12.88
N LEU A 44 33.11 29.01 -12.05
CA LEU A 44 33.07 28.57 -10.64
C LEU A 44 32.40 27.20 -10.55
N SER A 45 32.97 26.27 -9.77
CA SER A 45 32.44 24.88 -9.65
C SER A 45 31.57 24.72 -8.40
N GLY A 46 30.56 23.83 -8.45
CA GLY A 46 29.51 23.69 -7.43
C GLY A 46 29.96 23.37 -5.99
N ARG A 47 31.24 23.03 -5.76
CA ARG A 47 31.79 22.85 -4.41
C ARG A 47 32.27 24.15 -3.77
N GLU A 48 32.56 25.18 -4.57
CA GLU A 48 32.88 26.55 -4.11
C GLU A 48 31.60 27.37 -3.78
N PHE A 49 30.42 26.83 -4.11
CA PHE A 49 29.10 27.45 -3.87
C PHE A 49 28.65 27.40 -2.40
N PHE A 50 29.21 26.48 -1.59
CA PHE A 50 28.81 26.25 -0.20
C PHE A 50 29.66 26.99 0.85
N ALA A 51 30.62 27.81 0.42
CA ALA A 51 31.49 28.58 1.33
C ALA A 51 31.12 30.07 1.43
N ALA A 52 30.02 30.52 0.80
CA ALA A 52 29.54 31.89 0.89
C ALA A 52 28.03 31.90 1.23
N ASP A 53 27.74 31.92 2.53
CA ASP A 53 26.38 31.99 3.07
C ASP A 53 25.94 33.45 3.19
N ALA A 54 25.14 33.92 2.22
CA ALA A 54 24.10 34.97 2.31
C ALA A 54 23.75 35.47 0.90
N VAL A 55 22.50 35.24 0.50
CA VAL A 55 21.69 36.00 -0.49
C VAL A 55 22.46 37.05 -1.32
N GLN A 56 23.06 36.66 -2.44
CA GLN A 56 23.30 37.55 -3.58
C GLN A 56 23.70 36.76 -4.85
N SER A 57 23.04 37.11 -5.96
CA SER A 57 23.25 36.81 -7.39
C SER A 57 24.10 35.59 -7.81
N GLU A 58 23.53 34.76 -8.69
CA GLU A 58 24.05 33.55 -9.32
C GLU A 58 25.28 33.82 -10.21
N VAL A 59 26.39 34.30 -9.65
CA VAL A 59 27.65 34.50 -10.40
C VAL A 59 28.19 33.13 -10.83
N THR A 60 28.11 32.82 -12.13
CA THR A 60 28.59 31.55 -12.68
C THR A 60 30.04 31.63 -13.17
N THR A 61 30.52 32.84 -13.50
CA THR A 61 31.79 33.03 -14.19
C THR A 61 32.49 34.31 -13.71
N GLU A 62 33.79 34.22 -13.44
CA GLU A 62 34.68 35.36 -13.25
C GLU A 62 35.49 35.63 -14.53
N ILE A 63 35.46 36.87 -15.02
CA ILE A 63 36.19 37.33 -16.21
C ILE A 63 37.14 38.44 -15.78
N THR A 64 38.44 38.27 -16.00
CA THR A 64 39.43 39.33 -15.71
C THR A 64 39.87 40.00 -17.01
N ILE A 65 39.88 41.34 -17.02
CA ILE A 65 40.41 42.16 -18.12
C ILE A 65 41.44 43.16 -17.61
N ARG A 66 42.22 43.77 -18.51
CA ARG A 66 43.01 44.97 -18.17
C ARG A 66 42.09 46.13 -17.81
N TRP A 67 42.56 47.02 -16.94
CA TRP A 67 41.78 48.16 -16.51
C TRP A 67 41.33 49.02 -17.69
N ARG A 68 40.05 49.41 -17.68
CA ARG A 68 39.43 50.29 -18.67
C ARG A 68 38.35 51.11 -18.00
N ALA A 69 38.28 52.40 -18.31
CA ALA A 69 37.22 53.27 -17.83
C ALA A 69 35.87 52.94 -18.50
N GLY A 70 34.77 53.12 -17.77
CA GLY A 70 33.40 52.99 -18.29
C GLY A 70 32.92 51.55 -18.48
N ILE A 71 33.45 50.60 -17.70
CA ILE A 71 32.93 49.23 -17.62
C ILE A 71 32.01 49.14 -16.41
N GLY A 72 30.73 48.84 -16.64
CA GLY A 72 29.72 48.68 -15.60
C GLY A 72 28.61 47.67 -15.96
N PRO A 73 27.68 47.39 -15.04
CA PRO A 73 26.59 46.41 -15.21
C PRO A 73 25.66 46.65 -16.40
N GLU A 74 25.66 47.86 -16.96
CA GLU A 74 24.89 48.24 -18.15
C GLU A 74 25.45 47.66 -19.46
N LEU A 75 26.66 47.10 -19.43
CA LEU A 75 27.32 46.47 -20.57
C LEU A 75 27.21 44.96 -20.51
N ARG A 76 27.26 44.33 -21.70
CA ARG A 76 27.32 42.88 -21.85
C ARG A 76 28.66 42.47 -22.43
N LEU A 77 29.13 41.28 -22.08
CA LEU A 77 30.34 40.69 -22.61
C LEU A 77 30.01 39.53 -23.54
N VAL A 78 30.77 39.35 -24.62
CA VAL A 78 30.69 38.20 -25.51
C VAL A 78 32.05 37.54 -25.59
N LEU A 79 32.13 36.29 -25.12
CA LEU A 79 33.34 35.48 -25.08
C LEU A 79 33.02 34.10 -25.66
N ASP A 80 33.85 33.61 -26.58
CA ASP A 80 33.69 32.28 -27.19
C ASP A 80 32.27 32.02 -27.75
N GLY A 81 31.64 33.06 -28.30
CA GLY A 81 30.27 33.01 -28.86
C GLY A 81 29.14 33.02 -27.82
N ALA A 82 29.44 33.04 -26.52
CA ALA A 82 28.46 33.15 -25.45
C ALA A 82 28.39 34.56 -24.88
N ALA A 83 27.19 35.01 -24.54
CA ALA A 83 26.95 36.29 -23.88
C ALA A 83 26.96 36.15 -22.35
N TYR A 84 27.42 37.21 -21.68
CA TYR A 84 27.58 37.29 -20.24
C TYR A 84 27.16 38.68 -19.75
N ASP A 85 26.25 38.73 -18.78
CA ASP A 85 25.82 39.98 -18.15
C ASP A 85 26.73 40.29 -16.96
N ILE A 86 27.11 41.56 -16.79
CA ILE A 86 28.02 41.99 -15.73
C ILE A 86 27.21 42.24 -14.45
N GLU A 87 27.44 41.42 -13.43
CA GLU A 87 26.78 41.57 -12.12
C GLU A 87 27.56 42.54 -11.22
N SER A 88 28.90 42.45 -11.23
CA SER A 88 29.74 43.37 -10.46
C SER A 88 31.12 43.55 -11.08
N VAL A 89 31.74 44.71 -10.78
CA VAL A 89 33.06 45.12 -11.26
C VAL A 89 33.94 45.41 -10.05
N THR A 90 35.05 44.69 -9.92
CA THR A 90 36.05 44.90 -8.85
C THR A 90 37.38 45.31 -9.45
N GLU A 91 37.94 46.43 -9.01
CA GLU A 91 39.28 46.87 -9.46
C GLU A 91 40.38 46.01 -8.83
N ILE A 92 41.35 45.61 -9.65
CA ILE A 92 42.55 44.89 -9.23
C ILE A 92 43.73 45.87 -9.24
N GLY A 93 44.38 46.04 -8.08
CA GLY A 93 45.52 46.95 -7.94
C GLY A 93 45.11 48.42 -8.14
N ARG A 94 46.07 49.28 -8.50
CA ARG A 94 45.81 50.70 -8.81
C ARG A 94 45.72 50.86 -10.33
N ARG A 95 44.54 50.56 -10.90
CA ARG A 95 44.25 50.51 -12.34
C ARG A 95 45.05 49.46 -13.13
N GLU A 96 45.31 48.31 -12.53
CA GLU A 96 46.03 47.22 -13.20
C GLU A 96 45.08 46.28 -13.97
N GLY A 97 43.90 46.00 -13.41
CA GLY A 97 42.88 45.12 -14.01
C GLY A 97 41.48 45.35 -13.46
N LEU A 98 40.49 44.71 -14.08
CA LEU A 98 39.13 44.57 -13.56
C LEU A 98 38.76 43.09 -13.47
N LEU A 99 38.25 42.67 -12.32
CA LEU A 99 37.55 41.40 -12.13
C LEU A 99 36.04 41.65 -12.32
N LEU A 100 35.48 41.02 -13.34
CA LEU A 100 34.06 41.10 -13.68
C LEU A 100 33.40 39.79 -13.22
N ARG A 101 32.42 39.91 -12.33
CA ARG A 101 31.57 38.78 -11.97
C ARG A 101 30.37 38.78 -12.88
N CYS A 102 30.14 37.67 -13.56
CA CYS A 102 29.16 37.60 -14.62
C CYS A 102 28.25 36.39 -14.49
N THR A 103 27.01 36.58 -14.90
CA THR A 103 26.02 35.54 -15.18
C THR A 103 26.04 35.23 -16.67
N ARG A 104 25.89 33.97 -17.07
CA ARG A 104 25.82 33.62 -18.50
C ARG A 104 24.46 34.06 -19.06
N GLY A 105 24.47 35.17 -19.80
CA GLY A 105 23.30 35.82 -20.39
C GLY A 105 22.80 35.11 -21.66
N GLY A 106 21.58 34.58 -21.59
CA GLY A 106 20.83 33.95 -22.69
C GLY A 106 19.40 33.58 -22.29
N THR A 107 18.96 34.03 -21.12
CA THR A 107 17.65 33.76 -20.56
C THR A 107 16.93 35.11 -20.52
N VAL A 108 15.72 35.19 -21.07
CA VAL A 108 14.81 36.31 -20.76
C VAL A 108 14.03 35.87 -19.53
N PRO A 109 14.40 36.27 -18.29
CA PRO A 109 13.51 36.11 -17.16
C PRO A 109 12.32 37.05 -17.36
N LEU A 110 11.18 36.49 -17.73
CA LEU A 110 9.91 37.22 -17.67
C LEU A 110 9.45 37.20 -16.20
N LEU A 111 9.65 38.34 -15.52
CA LEU A 111 9.29 38.56 -14.11
C LEU A 111 7.78 38.83 -13.89
N VAL A 112 6.95 38.76 -14.94
CA VAL A 112 5.53 39.14 -14.90
C VAL A 112 4.63 37.98 -15.36
N GLU A 113 3.47 37.82 -14.72
CA GLU A 113 2.40 36.95 -15.23
C GLU A 113 1.85 37.50 -16.55
N LEU A 114 2.04 36.77 -17.66
CA LEU A 114 1.35 37.06 -18.91
C LEU A 114 -0.07 36.46 -18.84
N SER A 115 -1.08 37.33 -18.68
CA SER A 115 -2.49 36.95 -18.84
C SER A 115 -3.14 37.87 -19.88
N GLY A 116 -3.79 37.29 -20.90
CA GLY A 116 -4.38 38.01 -22.02
C GLY A 116 -4.65 37.15 -23.26
N HIS A 117 -5.20 37.78 -24.31
CA HIS A 117 -5.42 37.17 -25.63
C HIS A 117 -4.20 37.44 -26.52
N LEU A 118 -3.44 36.42 -26.90
CA LEU A 118 -2.30 36.57 -27.82
C LEU A 118 -2.69 35.98 -29.18
N ALA A 119 -2.84 36.84 -30.19
CA ALA A 119 -3.14 36.47 -31.57
C ALA A 119 -1.92 36.75 -32.45
N LEU A 120 -0.96 35.81 -32.50
CA LEU A 120 0.22 35.91 -33.35
C LEU A 120 0.79 34.52 -33.63
N ALA A 121 1.13 34.25 -34.89
CA ALA A 121 1.99 33.13 -35.25
C ALA A 121 3.43 33.51 -34.89
N ALA A 122 4.03 32.86 -33.89
CA ALA A 122 5.38 33.16 -33.42
C ALA A 122 6.28 31.93 -33.58
N THR A 123 7.50 32.15 -34.08
CA THR A 123 8.58 31.15 -34.05
C THR A 123 9.60 31.59 -33.00
N LEU A 124 9.79 30.81 -31.94
CA LEU A 124 10.78 31.09 -30.90
C LEU A 124 11.95 30.13 -31.04
N ALA A 125 13.14 30.64 -31.34
CA ALA A 125 14.38 29.87 -31.30
C ALA A 125 15.09 30.11 -29.96
N GLY A 126 15.24 29.06 -29.14
CA GLY A 126 15.89 29.12 -27.83
C GLY A 126 15.04 28.58 -26.67
N ASN A 127 15.63 28.57 -25.46
CA ASN A 127 14.96 28.08 -24.26
C ASN A 127 14.08 29.18 -23.65
N LEU A 128 12.84 28.84 -23.28
CA LEU A 128 11.93 29.74 -22.56
C LEU A 128 11.80 29.27 -21.11
N ARG A 129 12.05 30.16 -20.15
CA ARG A 129 11.91 29.91 -18.71
C ARG A 129 10.79 30.79 -18.15
N VAL A 130 9.72 30.18 -17.64
CA VAL A 130 8.59 30.88 -17.01
C VAL A 130 8.65 30.69 -15.50
N GLU A 131 8.79 31.77 -14.74
CA GLU A 131 8.98 31.67 -13.28
C GLU A 131 7.69 31.42 -12.50
N LYS A 132 6.53 31.82 -13.05
CA LYS A 132 5.21 31.66 -12.41
C LYS A 132 4.24 30.81 -13.25
N ARG A 133 3.48 31.43 -14.16
CA ARG A 133 2.42 30.78 -14.97
C ARG A 133 2.34 31.37 -16.38
N LEU A 134 1.99 30.54 -17.36
CA LEU A 134 1.54 30.96 -18.69
C LEU A 134 0.03 30.64 -18.80
N ALA A 135 -0.84 31.65 -18.83
CA ALA A 135 -2.29 31.45 -18.83
C ALA A 135 -3.00 32.43 -19.78
N GLY A 136 -3.98 31.96 -20.55
CA GLY A 136 -4.70 32.79 -21.53
C GLY A 136 -5.22 32.03 -22.75
N VAL A 137 -5.76 32.74 -23.74
CA VAL A 137 -6.19 32.17 -25.02
C VAL A 137 -5.12 32.42 -26.07
N LEU A 138 -4.55 31.35 -26.61
CA LEU A 138 -3.63 31.38 -27.74
C LEU A 138 -4.43 31.10 -29.02
N THR A 139 -4.37 32.04 -29.97
CA THR A 139 -5.04 31.90 -31.28
C THR A 139 -3.97 32.09 -32.35
N GLY A 140 -3.70 31.03 -33.14
CA GLY A 140 -2.55 30.98 -34.07
C GLY A 140 -1.49 29.97 -33.63
N GLY A 141 -0.70 29.46 -34.58
CA GLY A 141 0.30 28.43 -34.30
C GLY A 141 1.56 28.95 -33.60
N LEU A 142 2.12 28.18 -32.67
CA LEU A 142 3.37 28.46 -31.98
C LEU A 142 4.39 27.37 -32.32
N ALA A 143 5.52 27.75 -32.92
CA ALA A 143 6.63 26.84 -33.21
C ALA A 143 7.85 27.20 -32.35
N MET A 144 8.35 26.25 -31.56
CA MET A 144 9.49 26.46 -30.67
C MET A 144 10.61 25.47 -30.94
N THR A 145 11.81 25.98 -31.20
CA THR A 145 13.05 25.20 -31.30
C THR A 145 13.90 25.44 -30.04
N GLY A 146 13.60 24.72 -28.95
CA GLY A 146 14.30 24.79 -27.66
C GLY A 146 13.50 24.21 -26.48
N ASP A 147 14.09 24.23 -25.26
CA ASP A 147 13.43 23.75 -24.04
C ASP A 147 12.43 24.78 -23.48
N LEU A 148 11.26 24.33 -23.03
CA LEU A 148 10.32 25.13 -22.25
C LEU A 148 10.30 24.63 -20.80
N LYS A 149 10.71 25.48 -19.85
CA LYS A 149 10.85 25.14 -18.42
C LYS A 149 10.05 26.08 -17.53
N THR A 150 9.35 25.53 -16.53
CA THR A 150 8.63 26.35 -15.53
C THR A 150 8.99 25.98 -14.09
N ARG A 151 8.89 26.96 -13.17
CA ARG A 151 9.11 26.75 -11.72
C ARG A 151 7.82 26.53 -10.92
N GLY A 152 6.64 26.82 -11.50
CA GLY A 152 5.32 26.74 -10.84
C GLY A 152 4.43 25.55 -11.27
N ASP A 153 3.28 25.39 -10.62
CA ASP A 153 2.40 24.20 -10.68
C ASP A 153 1.57 24.02 -11.97
N VAL A 154 1.50 25.00 -12.88
CA VAL A 154 0.69 24.87 -14.11
C VAL A 154 1.41 25.49 -15.29
N LEU A 155 1.63 24.68 -16.34
CA LEU A 155 2.47 25.05 -17.48
C LEU A 155 1.67 25.75 -18.59
N LEU A 156 0.40 25.34 -18.78
CA LEU A 156 -0.56 25.93 -19.74
C LEU A 156 -1.96 25.82 -19.14
N ALA A 157 -2.58 26.94 -18.78
CA ALA A 157 -4.00 27.02 -18.42
C ALA A 157 -4.75 27.91 -19.41
N GLY A 158 -5.61 27.32 -20.26
CA GLY A 158 -6.36 28.09 -21.26
C GLY A 158 -6.89 27.27 -22.46
N ALA A 159 -7.36 27.99 -23.49
CA ALA A 159 -7.79 27.42 -24.77
C ALA A 159 -6.73 27.69 -25.85
N LEU A 160 -6.26 26.65 -26.55
CA LEU A 160 -5.35 26.77 -27.69
C LEU A 160 -6.11 26.46 -28.98
N HIS A 161 -6.22 27.46 -29.87
CA HIS A 161 -6.81 27.34 -31.20
C HIS A 161 -5.69 27.45 -32.25
N GLY A 162 -5.15 26.31 -32.72
CA GLY A 162 -4.03 26.27 -33.67
C GLY A 162 -3.10 25.06 -33.52
N ALA A 163 -1.92 25.10 -34.13
CA ALA A 163 -0.89 24.06 -34.01
C ALA A 163 0.24 24.49 -33.05
N LEU A 164 0.61 23.62 -32.11
CA LEU A 164 1.78 23.79 -31.25
C LEU A 164 2.85 22.78 -31.67
N LEU A 165 3.99 23.27 -32.17
CA LEU A 165 5.13 22.45 -32.59
C LEU A 165 6.32 22.69 -31.65
N LEU A 166 6.75 21.66 -30.93
CA LEU A 166 7.87 21.70 -29.98
C LEU A 166 8.93 20.67 -30.38
N THR A 167 10.16 21.10 -30.66
CA THR A 167 11.28 20.20 -31.00
C THR A 167 12.30 20.00 -29.86
N GLY A 168 11.96 20.41 -28.63
CA GLY A 168 12.83 20.36 -27.44
C GLY A 168 12.14 19.74 -26.21
N ARG A 169 12.75 19.85 -25.01
CA ARG A 169 12.20 19.25 -23.78
C ARG A 169 11.19 20.18 -23.09
N LEU A 170 10.06 19.62 -22.68
CA LEU A 170 9.09 20.26 -21.78
C LEU A 170 9.29 19.73 -20.35
N ALA A 171 9.57 20.59 -19.36
CA ALA A 171 9.81 20.17 -17.97
C ALA A 171 9.37 21.21 -16.92
N GLY A 172 8.71 20.78 -15.84
CA GLY A 172 8.42 21.62 -14.68
C GLY A 172 8.19 20.80 -13.41
N ALA A 173 8.66 21.32 -12.27
CA ALA A 173 8.63 20.65 -10.95
C ALA A 173 7.20 20.46 -10.37
N GLY A 174 6.19 21.06 -11.02
CA GLY A 174 4.78 20.88 -10.69
C GLY A 174 3.85 20.76 -11.90
N ALA A 175 4.38 20.59 -13.11
CA ALA A 175 3.65 20.81 -14.35
C ALA A 175 2.34 19.98 -14.45
N ALA A 176 1.20 20.67 -14.40
CA ALA A 176 -0.04 20.23 -15.03
C ALA A 176 -0.18 20.92 -16.40
N LEU A 177 -0.40 20.14 -17.46
CA LEU A 177 -1.10 20.63 -18.66
C LEU A 177 -2.59 20.54 -18.32
N SER A 178 -3.27 21.68 -18.20
CA SER A 178 -4.71 21.70 -17.92
C SER A 178 -5.48 22.73 -18.72
N GLY A 179 -6.38 22.28 -19.60
CA GLY A 179 -7.14 23.16 -20.49
C GLY A 179 -7.84 22.42 -21.63
N THR A 180 -8.36 23.21 -22.59
CA THR A 180 -8.96 22.69 -23.84
C THR A 180 -8.03 23.01 -25.02
N ILE A 181 -7.55 21.99 -25.73
CA ILE A 181 -6.79 22.20 -26.97
C ILE A 181 -7.69 21.83 -28.15
N THR A 182 -7.91 22.80 -29.04
CA THR A 182 -8.69 22.67 -30.28
C THR A 182 -7.71 22.85 -31.45
N GLY A 183 -6.99 21.77 -31.85
CA GLY A 183 -5.94 21.80 -32.88
C GLY A 183 -4.91 20.66 -32.78
N THR A 184 -3.85 20.70 -33.61
CA THR A 184 -2.80 19.65 -33.66
C THR A 184 -1.66 19.96 -32.68
N LEU A 185 -1.35 19.03 -31.78
CA LEU A 185 -0.15 19.06 -30.95
C LEU A 185 0.89 18.11 -31.54
N ALA A 186 2.01 18.65 -32.02
CA ALA A 186 3.12 17.85 -32.56
C ALA A 186 4.39 18.14 -31.75
N MET A 187 4.98 17.11 -31.14
CA MET A 187 6.25 17.24 -30.42
C MET A 187 7.28 16.25 -30.97
N ALA A 188 8.49 16.73 -31.25
CA ALA A 188 9.66 15.94 -31.59
C ALA A 188 10.70 16.12 -30.46
N GLY A 189 10.65 15.27 -29.42
CA GLY A 189 11.45 15.46 -28.21
C GLY A 189 10.96 14.66 -26.98
N ALA A 190 11.45 15.02 -25.79
CA ALA A 190 11.09 14.35 -24.53
C ALA A 190 10.06 15.14 -23.71
N LEU A 191 8.95 14.49 -23.32
CA LEU A 191 7.91 15.02 -22.45
C LEU A 191 8.04 14.41 -21.05
N ARG A 192 8.30 15.24 -20.02
CA ARG A 192 8.36 14.79 -18.62
C ARG A 192 7.35 15.55 -17.76
N VAL A 193 6.33 14.83 -17.29
CA VAL A 193 5.25 15.36 -16.44
C VAL A 193 5.33 14.69 -15.06
N GLU A 194 5.67 15.48 -14.03
CA GLU A 194 5.97 14.95 -12.68
C GLU A 194 4.74 14.84 -11.76
N LYS A 195 3.61 15.50 -12.10
CA LYS A 195 2.37 15.48 -11.30
C LYS A 195 1.14 14.93 -12.05
N ARG A 196 0.52 15.67 -13.00
CA ARG A 196 -0.75 15.24 -13.67
C ARG A 196 -0.86 15.75 -15.12
N LEU A 197 -1.46 14.97 -16.03
CA LEU A 197 -1.95 15.42 -17.34
C LEU A 197 -3.50 15.41 -17.31
N ALA A 198 -4.17 16.56 -17.43
CA ALA A 198 -5.64 16.64 -17.25
C ALA A 198 -6.34 17.67 -18.16
N GLY A 199 -7.28 17.29 -19.03
CA GLY A 199 -8.02 18.25 -19.88
C GLY A 199 -8.87 17.61 -21.00
N ASN A 200 -9.56 18.41 -21.80
CA ASN A 200 -10.30 17.96 -22.99
C ASN A 200 -9.49 18.29 -24.25
N LEU A 201 -9.14 17.27 -25.04
CA LEU A 201 -8.41 17.46 -26.30
C LEU A 201 -9.31 17.14 -27.50
N ALA A 202 -9.50 18.12 -28.39
CA ALA A 202 -10.20 17.96 -29.66
C ALA A 202 -9.22 18.24 -30.82
N GLY A 203 -8.50 17.20 -31.26
CA GLY A 203 -7.45 17.27 -32.28
C GLY A 203 -6.49 16.06 -32.26
N GLY A 204 -5.61 15.95 -33.26
CA GLY A 204 -4.62 14.87 -33.36
C GLY A 204 -3.33 15.18 -32.57
N ILE A 205 -2.79 14.16 -31.89
CA ILE A 205 -1.49 14.22 -31.20
C ILE A 205 -0.47 13.37 -31.98
N SER A 206 0.68 13.96 -32.30
CA SER A 206 1.85 13.25 -32.83
C SER A 206 3.05 13.48 -31.90
N LEU A 207 3.49 12.42 -31.21
CA LEU A 207 4.67 12.43 -30.35
C LEU A 207 5.76 11.56 -30.99
N GLU A 208 6.86 12.19 -31.40
CA GLU A 208 8.09 11.50 -31.82
C GLU A 208 9.13 11.65 -30.68
N GLY A 209 9.32 10.62 -29.85
CA GLY A 209 10.28 10.64 -28.71
C GLY A 209 9.80 9.91 -27.44
N THR A 210 10.46 10.15 -26.31
CA THR A 210 10.18 9.48 -25.01
C THR A 210 9.18 10.30 -24.16
N ALA A 211 8.12 9.65 -23.67
CA ALA A 211 7.15 10.26 -22.75
C ALA A 211 7.17 9.59 -21.37
N LEU A 212 7.37 10.38 -20.31
CA LEU A 212 7.36 9.95 -18.90
C LEU A 212 6.24 10.66 -18.15
N VAL A 213 5.26 9.90 -17.67
CA VAL A 213 4.12 10.38 -16.85
C VAL A 213 4.20 9.73 -15.47
N ALA A 214 4.38 10.53 -14.42
CA ALA A 214 4.75 10.02 -13.10
C ALA A 214 3.58 9.58 -12.19
N ARG A 215 2.32 9.98 -12.45
CA ARG A 215 1.19 9.63 -11.54
C ARG A 215 -0.15 9.31 -12.22
N HIS A 216 -0.76 10.21 -13.02
CA HIS A 216 -2.10 9.95 -13.62
C HIS A 216 -2.30 10.60 -15.01
N LEU A 217 -3.06 9.91 -15.88
CA LEU A 217 -3.68 10.42 -17.11
C LEU A 217 -5.21 10.55 -16.87
N ALA A 218 -5.83 11.72 -17.09
CA ALA A 218 -7.28 11.90 -16.94
C ALA A 218 -7.86 12.87 -17.99
N GLY A 219 -9.02 12.58 -18.57
CA GLY A 219 -9.71 13.46 -19.55
C GLY A 219 -10.33 12.73 -20.74
N GLY A 220 -11.07 13.46 -21.58
CA GLY A 220 -11.68 12.93 -22.82
C GLY A 220 -10.83 13.23 -24.07
N LEU A 221 -10.64 12.23 -24.93
CA LEU A 221 -9.95 12.35 -26.23
C LEU A 221 -10.98 12.25 -27.38
N GLN A 222 -11.07 13.25 -28.24
CA GLN A 222 -11.75 13.15 -29.54
C GLN A 222 -10.71 13.37 -30.67
N GLY A 223 -10.18 12.27 -31.23
CA GLY A 223 -9.17 12.27 -32.30
C GLY A 223 -8.29 11.01 -32.33
N GLY A 224 -7.40 10.90 -33.34
CA GLY A 224 -6.41 9.82 -33.45
C GLY A 224 -5.11 10.13 -32.68
N LEU A 225 -4.55 9.12 -32.01
CA LEU A 225 -3.27 9.18 -31.29
C LEU A 225 -2.22 8.35 -32.04
N THR A 226 -1.09 8.95 -32.40
CA THR A 226 0.07 8.21 -32.95
C THR A 226 1.27 8.38 -32.01
N LEU A 227 1.75 7.27 -31.46
CA LEU A 227 2.91 7.19 -30.57
C LEU A 227 4.05 6.45 -31.30
N ALA A 228 5.18 7.12 -31.49
CA ALA A 228 6.42 6.50 -31.98
C ALA A 228 7.50 6.61 -30.89
N GLY A 229 7.48 5.71 -29.90
CA GLY A 229 8.42 5.65 -28.78
C GLY A 229 7.91 4.82 -27.57
N ASP A 230 8.78 4.60 -26.58
CA ASP A 230 8.44 3.86 -25.35
C ASP A 230 7.55 4.70 -24.41
N LEU A 231 6.41 4.14 -23.99
CA LEU A 231 5.56 4.66 -22.91
C LEU A 231 5.86 3.88 -21.63
N THR A 232 6.51 4.52 -20.67
CA THR A 232 6.74 3.95 -19.33
C THR A 232 5.86 4.65 -18.31
N VAL A 233 4.86 3.94 -17.79
CA VAL A 233 4.14 4.31 -16.57
C VAL A 233 4.81 3.56 -15.43
N PRO A 234 5.52 4.21 -14.51
CA PRO A 234 5.98 3.54 -13.29
C PRO A 234 4.73 3.06 -12.55
N PRO A 235 4.66 1.79 -12.11
CA PRO A 235 3.51 1.33 -11.34
C PRO A 235 3.36 2.22 -10.09
N SER A 236 2.19 2.82 -9.91
CA SER A 236 1.79 3.50 -8.68
C SER A 236 1.34 2.45 -7.66
N GLY A 237 2.28 1.64 -7.16
CA GLY A 237 1.95 0.54 -6.26
C GLY A 237 3.03 -0.55 -6.25
N ASP A 238 2.91 -1.48 -5.30
CA ASP A 238 3.75 -2.68 -5.27
C ASP A 238 3.25 -3.67 -6.34
N PRO A 239 4.05 -4.01 -7.37
CA PRO A 239 3.61 -4.94 -8.43
C PRO A 239 3.35 -6.37 -7.93
N SER A 240 3.76 -6.69 -6.71
CA SER A 240 3.50 -7.96 -6.05
C SER A 240 2.54 -7.82 -4.86
N TRP A 241 1.75 -6.74 -4.78
CA TRP A 241 0.84 -6.47 -3.67
C TRP A 241 -0.13 -7.62 -3.39
N GLU A 242 -0.71 -8.24 -4.42
CA GLU A 242 -1.60 -9.41 -4.28
C GLU A 242 -0.92 -10.62 -3.63
N MET A 243 0.39 -10.72 -3.79
CA MET A 243 1.22 -11.78 -3.23
C MET A 243 1.73 -11.43 -1.82
N VAL A 244 1.54 -10.19 -1.37
CA VAL A 244 1.88 -9.76 -0.02
C VAL A 244 0.95 -10.48 0.96
N SER A 245 1.55 -11.24 1.86
CA SER A 245 0.86 -11.89 2.96
C SER A 245 0.87 -11.04 4.22
N LEU A 246 1.85 -10.14 4.39
CA LEU A 246 1.99 -9.23 5.53
C LEU A 246 2.69 -7.95 5.09
N SER A 247 2.18 -6.80 5.51
CA SER A 247 2.89 -5.52 5.40
C SER A 247 2.68 -4.72 6.68
N MET A 248 3.75 -4.48 7.44
CA MET A 248 3.70 -3.76 8.71
C MET A 248 4.64 -2.55 8.68
N PRO A 249 4.15 -1.36 8.28
CA PRO A 249 4.94 -0.13 8.29
C PRO A 249 5.46 0.23 9.69
N MET A 250 4.72 -0.17 10.74
CA MET A 250 4.94 0.22 12.14
C MET A 250 4.61 1.68 12.47
N ASP A 251 3.77 2.31 11.64
CA ASP A 251 3.20 3.62 11.92
C ASP A 251 2.24 3.59 13.11
N GLY A 252 2.35 4.58 13.99
CA GLY A 252 1.42 4.79 15.09
C GLY A 252 1.90 5.86 16.07
N GLU A 253 1.29 5.83 17.25
CA GLU A 253 1.64 6.73 18.37
C GLU A 253 2.70 6.09 19.27
N GLU A 254 3.45 6.95 19.97
CA GLU A 254 4.46 6.55 20.95
C GLU A 254 3.89 5.57 21.98
N ALA A 255 4.67 4.54 22.32
CA ALA A 255 4.34 3.49 23.27
C ALA A 255 3.10 2.64 22.91
N SER A 256 2.54 2.77 21.71
CA SER A 256 1.45 1.91 21.25
C SER A 256 1.88 0.44 21.24
N THR A 257 0.97 -0.43 21.69
CA THR A 257 1.11 -1.89 21.60
C THR A 257 0.19 -2.49 20.54
N THR A 258 -0.37 -1.66 19.66
CA THR A 258 -1.22 -2.11 18.57
C THR A 258 -0.42 -2.01 17.29
N LEU A 259 -0.19 -3.15 16.64
CA LEU A 259 0.48 -3.20 15.34
C LEU A 259 -0.55 -3.49 14.26
N VAL A 260 -0.40 -2.81 13.12
CA VAL A 260 -1.31 -2.93 11.98
C VAL A 260 -0.62 -3.67 10.85
N ASP A 261 -1.20 -4.79 10.42
CA ASP A 261 -0.94 -5.35 9.09
C ASP A 261 -1.83 -4.63 8.08
N VAL A 262 -1.24 -3.72 7.29
CA VAL A 262 -2.01 -2.91 6.34
C VAL A 262 -2.55 -3.74 5.17
N LYS A 263 -2.03 -4.96 4.94
CA LYS A 263 -2.59 -5.87 3.93
C LYS A 263 -3.82 -6.60 4.46
N ASN A 264 -3.81 -6.95 5.75
CA ASN A 264 -4.86 -7.71 6.41
C ASN A 264 -5.19 -7.08 7.76
N SER A 265 -5.98 -6.01 7.76
CA SER A 265 -6.32 -5.25 8.98
C SER A 265 -7.07 -6.08 10.03
N TRP A 266 -7.66 -7.21 9.64
CA TRP A 266 -8.29 -8.18 10.52
C TRP A 266 -7.29 -9.07 11.28
N ARG A 267 -6.01 -9.11 10.87
CA ARG A 267 -4.99 -9.93 11.52
C ARG A 267 -4.48 -9.23 12.77
N SER A 268 -4.73 -9.85 13.92
CA SER A 268 -4.30 -9.33 15.22
C SER A 268 -2.88 -9.77 15.60
N PHE A 269 -2.18 -8.87 16.29
CA PHE A 269 -0.87 -9.12 16.88
C PHE A 269 -0.93 -8.84 18.39
N THR A 270 -0.72 -9.87 19.19
CA THR A 270 -0.68 -9.77 20.65
C THR A 270 0.74 -9.58 21.12
N ARG A 271 0.95 -8.56 21.96
CA ARG A 271 2.22 -8.34 22.63
C ARG A 271 2.50 -9.43 23.66
N ILE A 272 3.67 -10.04 23.58
CA ILE A 272 4.22 -10.92 24.60
C ILE A 272 5.37 -10.18 25.30
N GLY A 273 5.38 -10.22 26.64
CA GLY A 273 6.31 -9.43 27.45
C GLY A 273 5.85 -7.98 27.67
N SER A 274 6.68 -7.19 28.34
CA SER A 274 6.31 -5.85 28.84
C SER A 274 7.05 -4.67 28.21
N THR A 275 8.00 -4.93 27.29
CA THR A 275 8.96 -3.92 26.84
C THR A 275 8.90 -3.63 25.34
N ALA A 276 8.12 -4.39 24.55
CA ALA A 276 7.93 -4.10 23.13
C ALA A 276 6.79 -3.07 22.90
N ALA A 277 7.04 -2.02 22.13
CA ALA A 277 6.06 -0.99 21.78
C ALA A 277 6.55 -0.14 20.60
N LEU A 278 5.66 0.66 20.01
CA LEU A 278 6.06 1.65 19.00
C LEU A 278 6.89 2.78 19.62
N ASP A 279 7.93 3.20 18.91
CA ASP A 279 8.88 4.26 19.27
C ASP A 279 8.92 5.28 18.13
N THR A 280 8.48 6.50 18.41
CA THR A 280 8.41 7.62 17.47
C THR A 280 9.73 8.40 17.39
N ALA A 281 10.64 8.22 18.36
CA ALA A 281 11.94 8.89 18.40
C ALA A 281 12.97 8.17 17.52
N VAL A 282 12.94 6.85 17.49
CA VAL A 282 13.81 6.01 16.65
C VAL A 282 12.98 5.41 15.53
N LYS A 283 13.15 5.89 14.30
CA LYS A 283 12.48 5.39 13.09
C LYS A 283 13.31 5.62 11.85
N GLN A 284 13.06 4.82 10.81
CA GLN A 284 13.66 4.95 9.48
C GLN A 284 12.73 5.75 8.57
N PHE A 285 11.44 5.47 8.61
CA PHE A 285 10.39 6.13 7.83
C PHE A 285 9.18 6.43 8.72
N GLY A 286 8.07 6.87 8.09
CA GLY A 286 6.78 6.91 8.76
C GLY A 286 6.72 7.75 10.03
N THR A 287 5.86 7.32 10.97
CA THR A 287 5.66 7.97 12.26
C THR A 287 6.37 7.29 13.42
N ALA A 288 6.60 5.97 13.34
CA ALA A 288 7.25 5.19 14.39
C ALA A 288 7.94 3.93 13.83
N SER A 289 8.76 3.30 14.67
CA SER A 289 9.21 1.92 14.47
C SER A 289 8.82 1.04 15.67
N LEU A 290 8.86 -0.27 15.52
CA LEU A 290 8.65 -1.19 16.62
C LEU A 290 9.94 -1.36 17.43
N SER A 291 9.96 -0.81 18.64
CA SER A 291 11.01 -1.08 19.62
C SER A 291 10.75 -2.44 20.28
N ILE A 292 11.73 -3.33 20.17
CA ILE A 292 11.76 -4.62 20.85
C ILE A 292 12.72 -4.49 22.03
N GLY A 293 12.16 -4.49 23.23
CA GLY A 293 12.94 -4.59 24.45
C GLY A 293 13.26 -6.04 24.82
N ALA A 294 14.08 -6.20 25.86
CA ALA A 294 14.44 -7.53 26.36
C ALA A 294 13.21 -8.37 26.67
N GLN A 295 13.23 -9.60 26.17
CA GLN A 295 12.22 -10.62 26.38
C GLN A 295 10.79 -10.29 25.91
N SER A 296 10.63 -9.39 24.94
CA SER A 296 9.31 -9.05 24.39
C SER A 296 9.26 -9.25 22.88
N TYR A 297 8.07 -9.50 22.35
CA TYR A 297 7.82 -9.63 20.91
C TYR A 297 6.32 -9.51 20.61
N PHE A 298 5.95 -9.52 19.33
CA PHE A 298 4.55 -9.59 18.91
C PHE A 298 4.23 -10.92 18.27
N ARG A 299 3.08 -11.49 18.61
CA ARG A 299 2.62 -12.81 18.21
C ARG A 299 1.31 -12.72 17.43
N CYS A 300 1.21 -13.44 16.33
CA CYS A 300 -0.02 -13.67 15.60
C CYS A 300 -0.33 -15.17 15.57
N ASP A 301 -1.48 -15.56 16.13
CA ASP A 301 -1.92 -16.96 16.15
C ASP A 301 -2.48 -17.42 14.80
N ASN A 302 -3.02 -16.51 13.98
CA ASN A 302 -3.43 -16.81 12.61
C ASN A 302 -2.19 -16.84 11.69
N ALA A 303 -1.53 -17.99 11.70
CA ALA A 303 -0.19 -18.13 11.14
C ALA A 303 -0.12 -18.94 9.82
N VAL A 304 -1.25 -19.39 9.25
CA VAL A 304 -1.29 -20.23 8.04
C VAL A 304 -0.82 -19.48 6.79
N ALA A 305 -1.02 -18.16 6.75
CA ALA A 305 -0.54 -17.31 5.66
C ALA A 305 1.00 -17.30 5.53
N PHE A 306 1.72 -17.75 6.56
CA PHE A 306 3.18 -17.78 6.63
C PHE A 306 3.78 -19.18 6.38
N ASP A 307 2.93 -20.14 5.97
CA ASP A 307 3.37 -21.47 5.56
C ASP A 307 3.83 -21.43 4.10
N PHE A 308 5.15 -21.39 3.89
CA PHE A 308 5.73 -21.24 2.54
C PHE A 308 5.74 -22.55 1.74
N GLY A 309 5.86 -23.71 2.40
CA GLY A 309 5.93 -24.98 1.72
C GLY A 309 7.08 -25.05 0.71
N ALA A 310 6.76 -25.49 -0.51
CA ALA A 310 7.70 -25.59 -1.62
C ALA A 310 7.67 -24.34 -2.52
N GLY A 311 6.88 -23.33 -2.15
CA GLY A 311 6.68 -22.13 -2.95
C GLY A 311 7.83 -21.13 -2.82
N ASP A 312 7.89 -20.22 -3.78
CA ASP A 312 8.79 -19.07 -3.73
C ASP A 312 8.30 -18.05 -2.70
N PHE A 313 9.19 -17.23 -2.16
CA PHE A 313 8.81 -16.20 -1.19
C PHE A 313 9.89 -15.13 -1.04
N THR A 314 9.50 -14.03 -0.39
CA THR A 314 10.37 -12.99 0.14
C THR A 314 9.94 -12.61 1.55
N VAL A 315 10.89 -12.55 2.48
CA VAL A 315 10.71 -11.91 3.80
C VAL A 315 11.74 -10.80 3.92
N GLU A 316 11.31 -9.60 4.22
CA GLU A 316 12.17 -8.42 4.29
C GLU A 316 11.75 -7.46 5.40
N ALA A 317 12.70 -6.66 5.88
CA ALA A 317 12.46 -5.65 6.91
C ALA A 317 13.59 -4.63 6.97
N TRP A 318 13.26 -3.45 7.49
CA TRP A 318 14.25 -2.57 8.10
C TRP A 318 14.47 -3.00 9.54
N TYR A 319 15.74 -3.13 9.92
CA TYR A 319 16.11 -3.43 11.30
C TYR A 319 17.26 -2.55 11.77
N ARG A 320 17.20 -2.16 13.04
CA ARG A 320 18.25 -1.41 13.71
C ARG A 320 18.66 -2.15 14.96
N ARG A 321 19.92 -2.59 14.99
CA ARG A 321 20.48 -3.33 16.12
C ARG A 321 20.60 -2.46 17.37
N GLY A 322 20.12 -2.97 18.51
CA GLY A 322 20.48 -2.47 19.84
C GLY A 322 21.63 -3.25 20.49
N ALA A 323 22.10 -2.80 21.64
CA ALA A 323 23.18 -3.45 22.40
C ALA A 323 22.86 -4.93 22.74
N GLY A 324 23.89 -5.77 22.88
CA GLY A 324 23.78 -7.18 23.29
C GLY A 324 24.33 -8.19 22.27
N SER A 325 24.34 -9.48 22.64
CA SER A 325 24.90 -10.59 21.85
C SER A 325 23.91 -11.76 21.62
N GLY A 326 22.63 -11.60 21.94
CA GLY A 326 21.63 -12.63 21.68
C GLY A 326 21.06 -12.59 20.27
N ASN A 327 20.07 -13.45 20.02
CA ASN A 327 19.38 -13.55 18.73
C ASN A 327 18.33 -12.44 18.60
N ARG A 328 18.49 -11.58 17.58
CA ARG A 328 17.51 -10.57 17.18
C ARG A 328 16.65 -11.15 16.08
N TRP A 329 15.53 -11.74 16.47
CA TRP A 329 14.55 -12.27 15.54
C TRP A 329 13.79 -11.14 14.87
N ILE A 330 13.79 -11.12 13.54
CA ILE A 330 13.08 -10.14 12.74
C ILE A 330 11.65 -10.63 12.54
N ALA A 331 11.52 -11.84 11.97
CA ALA A 331 10.25 -12.52 11.77
C ALA A 331 10.46 -14.03 11.91
N ALA A 332 9.52 -14.72 12.54
CA ALA A 332 9.64 -16.15 12.80
C ALA A 332 8.28 -16.83 12.91
N LYS A 333 8.23 -18.07 12.43
CA LYS A 333 7.22 -19.07 12.80
C LYS A 333 7.94 -20.19 13.54
N TRP A 334 8.35 -19.91 14.78
CA TRP A 334 9.30 -20.73 15.54
C TRP A 334 8.85 -20.90 16.99
N GLY A 335 9.14 -22.06 17.60
CA GLY A 335 8.86 -22.31 19.03
C GLY A 335 9.80 -23.31 19.69
N SER A 336 9.96 -23.27 21.03
CA SER A 336 10.94 -24.13 21.76
C SER A 336 10.33 -25.22 22.65
N GLY A 337 11.02 -26.39 22.71
CA GLY A 337 10.84 -27.51 23.66
C GLY A 337 10.01 -28.69 23.11
N THR A 338 10.56 -29.93 23.04
CA THR A 338 10.01 -31.24 22.52
C THR A 338 9.21 -31.22 21.20
N LYS A 339 8.95 -30.03 20.69
CA LYS A 339 8.15 -29.59 19.57
C LYS A 339 9.07 -29.26 18.40
N ALA A 340 10.03 -30.16 18.15
CA ALA A 340 10.73 -30.15 16.88
C ALA A 340 9.75 -30.24 15.70
N THR A 341 8.47 -30.59 15.93
CA THR A 341 7.33 -30.58 15.00
C THR A 341 6.59 -29.24 14.88
N ALA A 342 6.75 -28.30 15.81
CA ALA A 342 6.00 -27.03 15.80
C ALA A 342 6.70 -25.90 15.02
N ALA A 343 8.03 -25.84 15.06
CA ALA A 343 8.78 -24.79 14.36
C ALA A 343 8.60 -24.87 12.83
N SER A 344 8.89 -23.80 12.11
CA SER A 344 8.83 -23.77 10.66
C SER A 344 10.07 -23.10 10.13
N TRP A 345 10.14 -21.78 10.25
CA TRP A 345 11.22 -20.96 9.75
C TRP A 345 11.44 -19.74 10.65
N GLY A 346 12.60 -19.11 10.50
CA GLY A 346 12.80 -17.76 11.03
C GLY A 346 14.01 -17.06 10.46
N LEU A 347 13.94 -15.74 10.45
CA LEU A 347 14.98 -14.81 10.03
C LEU A 347 15.46 -14.04 11.26
N TYR A 348 16.76 -14.12 11.55
CA TYR A 348 17.34 -13.42 12.68
C TYR A 348 18.79 -13.01 12.43
N GLU A 349 19.23 -12.03 13.21
CA GLU A 349 20.62 -11.63 13.32
C GLU A 349 21.21 -12.15 14.64
N GLN A 350 22.40 -12.69 14.60
CA GLN A 350 23.16 -13.07 15.79
C GLN A 350 24.65 -12.73 15.59
N ASP A 351 25.22 -11.98 16.52
CA ASP A 351 26.61 -11.52 16.53
C ASP A 351 27.07 -10.82 15.24
N SER A 352 27.59 -11.56 14.27
CA SER A 352 28.05 -11.05 12.96
C SER A 352 27.49 -11.91 11.82
N LYS A 353 26.32 -12.49 12.04
CA LYS A 353 25.66 -13.38 11.09
C LYS A 353 24.22 -12.96 10.87
N LEU A 354 23.82 -12.88 9.62
CA LEU A 354 22.41 -12.91 9.24
C LEU A 354 22.05 -14.36 8.92
N THR A 355 20.98 -14.87 9.54
CA THR A 355 20.62 -16.28 9.44
C THR A 355 19.17 -16.46 9.07
N PHE A 356 18.93 -17.29 8.06
CA PHE A 356 17.62 -17.90 7.81
C PHE A 356 17.68 -19.37 8.21
N VAL A 357 16.76 -19.80 9.07
CA VAL A 357 16.63 -21.20 9.51
C VAL A 357 15.28 -21.74 9.13
N TYR A 358 15.21 -23.05 8.88
CA TYR A 358 13.95 -23.76 8.73
C TYR A 358 14.04 -25.24 9.07
N TYR A 359 12.90 -25.87 9.34
CA TYR A 359 12.75 -27.32 9.35
C TYR A 359 12.10 -27.78 8.04
N ASN A 360 12.67 -28.79 7.40
CA ASN A 360 12.02 -29.44 6.25
C ASN A 360 10.93 -30.43 6.71
N GLN A 361 10.15 -30.97 5.77
CA GLN A 361 9.10 -31.96 6.08
C GLN A 361 9.62 -33.23 6.78
N SER A 362 10.89 -33.58 6.60
CA SER A 362 11.56 -34.71 7.26
C SER A 362 12.10 -34.37 8.66
N ASN A 363 11.69 -33.23 9.24
CA ASN A 363 12.14 -32.74 10.54
C ASN A 363 13.66 -32.49 10.63
N SER A 364 14.33 -32.28 9.50
CA SER A 364 15.76 -31.91 9.48
C SER A 364 15.90 -30.39 9.59
N PHE A 365 16.83 -29.96 10.44
CA PHE A 365 17.16 -28.54 10.62
C PHE A 365 18.08 -28.07 9.49
N MET A 366 17.69 -26.97 8.85
CA MET A 366 18.42 -26.33 7.77
C MET A 366 18.75 -24.89 8.15
N SER A 367 19.91 -24.40 7.71
CA SER A 367 20.32 -23.01 7.94
C SER A 367 21.11 -22.44 6.77
N LEU A 368 20.80 -21.20 6.40
CA LEU A 368 21.65 -20.32 5.61
C LEU A 368 22.19 -19.26 6.56
N ASN A 369 23.44 -19.43 7.02
CA ASN A 369 24.10 -18.59 8.01
C ASN A 369 25.29 -17.88 7.35
N LEU A 370 25.17 -16.57 7.14
CA LEU A 370 26.13 -15.81 6.33
C LEU A 370 26.75 -14.66 7.11
N ASP A 371 28.01 -14.36 6.81
CA ASP A 371 28.72 -13.22 7.37
C ASP A 371 27.99 -11.93 7.06
N HIS A 372 27.79 -11.15 8.12
CA HIS A 372 27.15 -9.85 8.10
C HIS A 372 27.93 -8.93 9.04
N THR A 373 28.08 -7.66 8.70
CA THR A 373 28.78 -6.69 9.57
C THR A 373 27.75 -5.75 10.19
N PRO A 374 27.04 -6.14 11.26
CA PRO A 374 26.06 -5.27 11.90
C PRO A 374 26.76 -4.09 12.57
N ILE A 375 26.14 -2.91 12.46
CA ILE A 375 26.59 -1.70 13.17
C ILE A 375 25.47 -1.32 14.12
N GLU A 376 25.80 -1.25 15.42
CA GLU A 376 24.83 -0.86 16.44
C GLU A 376 24.25 0.52 16.12
N GLY A 377 22.94 0.64 16.30
CA GLY A 377 22.23 1.89 16.13
C GLY A 377 22.10 2.39 14.68
N THR A 378 22.47 1.58 13.69
CA THR A 378 22.31 1.91 12.26
C THR A 378 21.17 1.08 11.65
N TRP A 379 20.28 1.75 10.92
CA TRP A 379 19.24 1.08 10.14
C TRP A 379 19.85 0.32 8.97
N ARG A 380 19.40 -0.92 8.79
CA ARG A 380 19.78 -1.78 7.67
C ARG A 380 18.57 -2.46 7.09
N HIS A 381 18.59 -2.63 5.78
CA HIS A 381 17.56 -3.40 5.09
C HIS A 381 18.03 -4.83 4.91
N VAL A 382 17.23 -5.81 5.30
CA VAL A 382 17.56 -7.23 5.16
C VAL A 382 16.44 -7.97 4.46
N ALA A 383 16.81 -8.95 3.64
CA ALA A 383 15.84 -9.78 2.94
C ALA A 383 16.34 -11.21 2.81
N VAL A 384 15.40 -12.16 2.87
CA VAL A 384 15.59 -13.54 2.39
C VAL A 384 14.63 -13.78 1.23
N THR A 385 15.12 -14.40 0.16
CA THR A 385 14.31 -14.84 -0.98
C THR A 385 14.48 -16.32 -1.23
N ARG A 386 13.44 -16.98 -1.73
CA ARG A 386 13.49 -18.33 -2.30
C ARG A 386 12.88 -18.32 -3.69
N GLU A 387 13.63 -18.82 -4.67
CA GLU A 387 13.20 -18.95 -6.07
C GLU A 387 13.60 -20.33 -6.59
N ALA A 388 12.63 -21.15 -6.99
CA ALA A 388 12.87 -22.49 -7.55
C ALA A 388 13.84 -23.34 -6.70
N GLY A 389 13.72 -23.25 -5.37
CA GLY A 389 14.59 -23.96 -4.42
C GLY A 389 15.94 -23.29 -4.14
N THR A 390 16.23 -22.11 -4.69
CA THR A 390 17.44 -21.34 -4.35
C THR A 390 17.10 -20.27 -3.34
N PHE A 391 17.72 -20.37 -2.15
CA PHE A 391 17.61 -19.39 -1.07
C PHE A 391 18.72 -18.35 -1.18
N ARG A 392 18.41 -17.08 -0.95
CA ARG A 392 19.37 -15.97 -0.96
C ARG A 392 19.13 -15.07 0.24
N LEU A 393 20.21 -14.60 0.86
CA LEU A 393 20.16 -13.61 1.93
C LEU A 393 20.84 -12.32 1.48
N TYR A 394 20.23 -11.20 1.84
CA TYR A 394 20.69 -9.88 1.47
C TYR A 394 20.76 -8.97 2.69
N ALA A 395 21.75 -8.08 2.68
CA ALA A 395 21.82 -6.94 3.59
C ALA A 395 22.20 -5.68 2.81
N ASP A 396 21.51 -4.58 3.08
CA ASP A 396 21.68 -3.27 2.44
C ASP A 396 21.73 -3.34 0.91
N GLY A 397 20.86 -4.18 0.34
CA GLY A 397 20.72 -4.33 -1.10
C GLY A 397 21.78 -5.23 -1.75
N VAL A 398 22.69 -5.84 -0.99
CA VAL A 398 23.75 -6.71 -1.53
C VAL A 398 23.53 -8.15 -1.07
N LYS A 399 23.67 -9.11 -1.99
CA LYS A 399 23.58 -10.55 -1.68
C LYS A 399 24.78 -10.96 -0.83
N LEU A 400 24.52 -11.48 0.37
CA LEU A 400 25.55 -12.04 1.23
C LEU A 400 25.97 -13.44 0.75
N GLY A 401 25.05 -14.16 0.10
CA GLY A 401 25.27 -15.52 -0.39
C GLY A 401 23.96 -16.25 -0.69
N GLU A 402 24.08 -17.47 -1.19
CA GLU A 402 22.95 -18.29 -1.61
C GLU A 402 23.19 -19.79 -1.39
N MET A 403 22.10 -20.55 -1.35
CA MET A 403 22.09 -22.00 -1.21
C MET A 403 20.98 -22.60 -2.07
N SER A 404 21.30 -23.59 -2.89
CA SER A 404 20.29 -24.40 -3.59
C SER A 404 19.86 -25.58 -2.74
N ASN A 405 18.60 -25.56 -2.29
CA ASN A 405 17.92 -26.67 -1.64
C ASN A 405 16.43 -26.71 -2.03
N GLY A 406 16.03 -27.78 -2.74
CA GLY A 406 14.65 -28.00 -3.19
C GLY A 406 13.69 -28.48 -2.09
N ASP A 407 14.17 -28.66 -0.86
CA ASP A 407 13.35 -29.11 0.27
C ASP A 407 12.10 -28.26 0.49
N VAL A 408 11.04 -28.93 0.94
CA VAL A 408 9.79 -28.29 1.32
C VAL A 408 9.90 -27.80 2.76
N ILE A 409 9.72 -26.50 2.98
CA ILE A 409 9.64 -25.92 4.33
C ILE A 409 8.38 -26.44 4.99
N ARG A 410 8.52 -27.04 6.17
CA ARG A 410 7.38 -27.55 6.92
C ARG A 410 6.52 -26.38 7.41
N SER A 411 5.20 -26.47 7.30
CA SER A 411 4.27 -25.49 7.87
C SER A 411 4.48 -25.28 9.38
N GLY A 412 4.52 -26.33 10.19
CA GLY A 412 4.67 -26.21 11.64
C GLY A 412 3.44 -25.60 12.32
N VAL A 413 3.23 -25.89 13.60
CA VAL A 413 2.08 -25.38 14.39
C VAL A 413 2.41 -24.15 15.24
N ALA A 414 3.64 -23.63 15.16
CA ALA A 414 4.02 -22.43 15.89
C ALA A 414 3.24 -21.19 15.36
N PRO A 415 2.92 -20.23 16.24
CA PRO A 415 2.38 -18.94 15.80
C PRO A 415 3.43 -18.17 14.98
N PHE A 416 2.97 -17.17 14.24
CA PHE A 416 3.87 -16.20 13.60
C PHE A 416 4.26 -15.13 14.62
N SER A 417 5.45 -14.57 14.49
CA SER A 417 5.98 -13.60 15.44
C SER A 417 6.95 -12.62 14.79
N VAL A 418 6.97 -11.40 15.32
CA VAL A 418 7.85 -10.30 14.91
C VAL A 418 8.62 -9.84 16.14
N GLY A 419 9.94 -9.70 16.02
CA GLY A 419 10.81 -9.29 17.14
C GLY A 419 11.25 -10.42 18.09
N GLY A 420 10.78 -11.65 17.89
CA GLY A 420 11.05 -12.78 18.78
C GLY A 420 10.46 -14.08 18.24
N PHE A 421 10.31 -15.09 19.11
CA PHE A 421 9.53 -16.29 18.81
C PHE A 421 8.91 -16.93 20.05
N ASP A 422 7.98 -17.88 19.85
CA ASP A 422 7.19 -18.54 20.89
C ASP A 422 7.96 -19.64 21.64
N GLY A 423 8.88 -19.25 22.54
CA GLY A 423 9.71 -20.18 23.31
C GLY A 423 10.22 -19.67 24.65
N THR A 424 10.68 -20.59 25.52
CA THR A 424 11.10 -20.31 26.90
C THR A 424 12.52 -19.75 27.08
N SER A 425 13.35 -19.72 26.04
CA SER A 425 14.80 -19.43 26.16
C SER A 425 15.37 -18.37 25.20
N HIS A 426 14.57 -17.84 24.27
CA HIS A 426 15.04 -16.91 23.24
C HIS A 426 13.96 -15.88 22.91
N LEU A 427 13.60 -15.13 23.94
CA LEU A 427 12.67 -14.00 23.91
C LEU A 427 13.43 -12.77 23.37
N GLY A 428 12.78 -11.86 22.65
CA GLY A 428 13.40 -10.80 21.83
C GLY A 428 14.56 -10.04 22.47
N GLU A 429 15.58 -9.74 21.65
CA GLU A 429 16.75 -8.95 22.02
C GLU A 429 16.59 -7.49 21.57
N PRO A 430 17.23 -6.52 22.25
CA PRO A 430 17.12 -5.10 21.92
C PRO A 430 17.36 -4.80 20.43
N CYS A 431 16.30 -4.33 19.76
CA CYS A 431 16.33 -3.85 18.39
C CYS A 431 15.12 -2.97 18.07
N HIS A 432 15.19 -2.27 16.94
CA HIS A 432 14.02 -1.66 16.31
C HIS A 432 13.75 -2.35 14.96
N LEU A 433 12.47 -2.55 14.65
CA LEU A 433 11.99 -3.13 13.40
C LEU A 433 11.04 -2.16 12.74
N GLU A 434 11.10 -2.06 11.43
CA GLU A 434 10.19 -1.22 10.65
C GLU A 434 9.94 -1.86 9.29
N ASP A 435 8.74 -1.60 8.75
CA ASP A 435 8.37 -1.99 7.39
C ASP A 435 8.60 -3.49 7.09
N VAL A 436 8.18 -4.34 8.04
CA VAL A 436 8.31 -5.79 7.95
C VAL A 436 7.31 -6.31 6.91
N ARG A 437 7.80 -7.02 5.89
CA ARG A 437 6.99 -7.53 4.78
C ARG A 437 7.24 -9.01 4.52
N VAL A 438 6.15 -9.74 4.29
CA VAL A 438 6.18 -11.13 3.81
C VAL A 438 5.40 -11.22 2.51
N THR A 439 6.02 -11.76 1.47
CA THR A 439 5.41 -12.00 0.16
C THR A 439 5.55 -13.46 -0.20
N LYS A 440 4.45 -14.12 -0.54
CA LYS A 440 4.42 -15.54 -0.89
C LYS A 440 4.20 -15.70 -2.39
N GLY A 441 4.87 -16.67 -3.00
CA GLY A 441 4.82 -16.93 -4.44
C GLY A 441 5.80 -16.11 -5.28
N VAL A 442 6.56 -15.19 -4.68
CA VAL A 442 7.47 -14.29 -5.42
C VAL A 442 8.80 -14.11 -4.68
N ALA A 443 9.91 -14.37 -5.37
CA ALA A 443 11.23 -13.88 -5.00
C ALA A 443 11.44 -12.48 -5.59
N ARG A 444 11.28 -11.44 -4.78
CA ARG A 444 11.40 -10.03 -5.21
C ARG A 444 12.83 -9.67 -5.64
N TYR A 445 13.81 -10.40 -5.12
CA TYR A 445 15.23 -10.20 -5.35
C TYR A 445 15.91 -11.51 -5.73
N THR A 446 16.55 -11.52 -6.91
CA THR A 446 17.20 -12.71 -7.47
C THR A 446 18.64 -12.46 -7.91
N GLY A 447 19.03 -11.20 -8.12
CA GLY A 447 20.37 -10.80 -8.54
C GLY A 447 21.40 -10.74 -7.40
N GLU A 448 22.62 -10.31 -7.74
CA GLU A 448 23.70 -10.01 -6.78
C GLU A 448 23.39 -8.79 -5.89
N SER A 449 22.49 -7.93 -6.34
CA SER A 449 22.04 -6.77 -5.59
C SER A 449 20.64 -6.30 -6.01
N TYR A 450 20.04 -5.43 -5.20
CA TYR A 450 18.83 -4.67 -5.49
C TYR A 450 18.96 -3.24 -4.95
N SER A 451 18.11 -2.34 -5.44
CA SER A 451 18.01 -0.99 -4.91
C SER A 451 17.30 -1.00 -3.56
N VAL A 452 18.02 -0.66 -2.50
CA VAL A 452 17.46 -0.54 -1.16
C VAL A 452 16.29 0.44 -1.16
N PRO A 453 15.14 0.10 -0.53
CA PRO A 453 14.02 1.02 -0.40
C PRO A 453 14.45 2.38 0.17
N THR A 454 14.07 3.49 -0.46
CA THR A 454 14.39 4.84 0.04
C THR A 454 13.23 5.50 0.79
N GLY A 455 12.17 4.75 1.03
CA GLY A 455 10.96 5.12 1.76
C GLY A 455 10.24 3.84 2.18
N PRO A 456 9.09 3.97 2.88
CA PRO A 456 8.25 2.83 3.18
C PRO A 456 7.96 2.07 1.89
N HIS A 457 8.00 0.75 1.95
CA HIS A 457 7.62 -0.09 0.84
C HIS A 457 6.26 0.37 0.33
N PRO A 458 6.06 0.46 -0.99
CA PRO A 458 4.79 0.86 -1.54
C PRO A 458 3.69 -0.03 -0.96
N VAL A 459 2.72 0.63 -0.36
CA VAL A 459 1.40 0.08 -0.13
C VAL A 459 0.56 0.58 -1.28
N GLU A 460 -0.41 -0.20 -1.75
CA GLU A 460 -1.44 0.43 -2.56
C GLU A 460 -2.15 1.46 -1.69
N SER A 461 -2.07 2.75 -2.09
CA SER A 461 -3.04 3.74 -1.60
C SER A 461 -4.43 3.18 -1.94
N PRO A 462 -5.42 3.27 -1.05
CA PRO A 462 -6.72 2.61 -1.24
C PRO A 462 -7.48 3.29 -2.38
N GLU A 463 -7.14 2.97 -3.63
CA GLU A 463 -7.94 3.13 -4.86
C GLU A 463 -7.48 2.11 -5.91
N THR A 464 -7.54 0.82 -5.55
CA THR A 464 -8.06 -0.34 -6.31
C THR A 464 -7.70 -1.59 -5.51
N GLY A 465 -8.62 -2.11 -4.70
CA GLY A 465 -8.44 -3.36 -3.98
C GLY A 465 -8.72 -3.34 -2.47
N ASP A 466 -9.53 -2.41 -1.96
CA ASP A 466 -10.06 -2.54 -0.60
C ASP A 466 -10.65 -3.94 -0.43
N LEU A 467 -10.35 -4.61 0.69
CA LEU A 467 -10.92 -5.92 0.98
C LEU A 467 -12.45 -5.81 0.96
N TRP A 468 -13.08 -6.69 0.19
CA TRP A 468 -14.52 -6.71 0.16
C TRP A 468 -15.05 -7.21 1.51
N THR A 469 -16.02 -6.52 2.10
CA THR A 469 -16.71 -6.90 3.34
C THR A 469 -18.20 -7.05 3.09
N PRO A 470 -18.94 -7.79 3.96
CA PRO A 470 -20.38 -7.92 3.84
C PRO A 470 -21.13 -6.58 3.74
N LEU A 471 -20.58 -5.49 4.29
CA LEU A 471 -21.20 -4.16 4.22
C LEU A 471 -21.38 -3.65 2.78
N GLN A 472 -20.56 -4.11 1.84
CA GLN A 472 -20.68 -3.76 0.42
C GLN A 472 -21.68 -4.65 -0.32
N GLN A 473 -22.29 -5.63 0.34
CA GLN A 473 -23.43 -6.36 -0.20
C GLN A 473 -24.69 -5.49 -0.07
N GLY A 474 -25.23 -5.01 -1.19
CA GLY A 474 -26.38 -4.09 -1.19
C GLY A 474 -27.64 -4.59 -0.48
N ASP A 475 -27.84 -5.91 -0.41
CA ASP A 475 -29.03 -6.54 0.18
C ASP A 475 -28.77 -7.18 1.56
N LEU A 476 -27.70 -6.76 2.23
CA LEU A 476 -27.31 -7.25 3.54
C LEU A 476 -28.43 -7.06 4.56
N ALA A 477 -28.84 -8.16 5.19
CA ALA A 477 -29.97 -8.22 6.11
C ALA A 477 -29.53 -8.28 7.58
N LEU A 478 -28.40 -8.93 7.86
CA LEU A 478 -27.82 -9.09 9.18
C LEU A 478 -26.33 -9.32 9.04
N TRP A 479 -25.53 -8.67 9.88
CA TRP A 479 -24.11 -8.96 9.99
C TRP A 479 -23.65 -8.91 11.44
N LEU A 480 -23.31 -10.06 12.00
CA LEU A 480 -22.82 -10.22 13.36
C LEU A 480 -21.40 -10.78 13.29
N ASP A 481 -20.43 -10.05 13.83
CA ASP A 481 -19.01 -10.37 13.77
C ASP A 481 -18.43 -10.41 15.18
N ALA A 482 -17.96 -11.59 15.63
CA ALA A 482 -17.47 -11.74 16.99
C ALA A 482 -16.03 -11.22 17.13
N ALA A 483 -15.29 -11.13 16.01
CA ALA A 483 -13.92 -10.60 16.00
C ALA A 483 -13.87 -9.07 16.17
N ASP A 484 -15.00 -8.39 15.95
CA ASP A 484 -15.19 -6.98 16.28
C ASP A 484 -15.64 -6.88 17.74
N ASP A 485 -14.67 -6.71 18.64
CA ASP A 485 -14.94 -6.63 20.09
C ASP A 485 -15.85 -5.46 20.46
N SER A 486 -15.82 -4.37 19.69
CA SER A 486 -16.71 -3.22 19.86
C SER A 486 -18.17 -3.56 19.58
N ALA A 487 -18.43 -4.62 18.80
CA ALA A 487 -19.76 -5.13 18.50
C ALA A 487 -20.28 -6.13 19.56
N VAL A 488 -19.47 -6.58 20.51
CA VAL A 488 -19.87 -7.59 21.50
C VAL A 488 -19.92 -6.99 22.91
N SER A 489 -21.11 -6.91 23.49
CA SER A 489 -21.29 -6.52 24.89
C SER A 489 -21.18 -7.74 25.81
N VAL A 490 -20.26 -7.67 26.77
CA VAL A 490 -19.93 -8.78 27.67
C VAL A 490 -20.16 -8.39 29.13
N ASP A 491 -20.99 -9.16 29.83
CA ASP A 491 -21.22 -9.04 31.26
C ASP A 491 -20.69 -10.30 31.97
N ALA A 492 -19.71 -10.14 32.86
CA ALA A 492 -19.11 -11.23 33.63
C ALA A 492 -18.65 -12.42 32.76
N GLY A 493 -18.06 -12.13 31.60
CA GLY A 493 -17.56 -13.13 30.64
C GLY A 493 -18.63 -13.74 29.72
N ALA A 494 -19.91 -13.37 29.86
CA ALA A 494 -21.00 -13.84 29.02
C ALA A 494 -21.57 -12.72 28.13
N VAL A 495 -21.95 -13.06 26.90
CA VAL A 495 -22.44 -12.10 25.91
C VAL A 495 -23.86 -11.66 26.25
N SER A 496 -24.04 -10.38 26.58
CA SER A 496 -25.35 -9.78 26.83
C SER A 496 -26.00 -9.25 25.56
N ALA A 497 -25.20 -8.76 24.61
CA ALA A 497 -25.64 -8.34 23.29
C ALA A 497 -24.53 -8.50 22.25
N TRP A 498 -24.93 -8.72 21.00
CA TRP A 498 -24.06 -8.77 19.82
C TRP A 498 -24.68 -7.89 18.73
N ALA A 499 -23.95 -6.83 18.38
CA ALA A 499 -24.47 -5.76 17.56
C ALA A 499 -24.45 -6.12 16.07
N ASP A 500 -25.58 -5.88 15.41
CA ASP A 500 -25.71 -5.91 13.96
C ASP A 500 -24.98 -4.75 13.29
N LYS A 501 -24.03 -5.09 12.41
CA LYS A 501 -23.21 -4.19 11.61
C LYS A 501 -23.83 -3.87 10.24
N SER A 502 -24.95 -4.48 9.88
CA SER A 502 -25.59 -4.26 8.57
C SER A 502 -26.28 -2.90 8.42
N GLY A 503 -26.49 -2.18 9.53
CA GLY A 503 -27.27 -0.95 9.56
C GLY A 503 -28.79 -1.16 9.74
N ASN A 504 -29.25 -2.41 9.82
CA ASN A 504 -30.67 -2.73 10.01
C ASN A 504 -31.12 -2.79 11.48
N ALA A 505 -30.21 -2.52 12.43
CA ALA A 505 -30.45 -2.54 13.87
C ALA A 505 -31.03 -3.87 14.40
N ARG A 506 -30.69 -5.00 13.75
CA ARG A 506 -31.13 -6.35 14.14
C ARG A 506 -30.20 -6.96 15.20
N HIS A 507 -29.79 -6.16 16.19
CA HIS A 507 -28.91 -6.60 17.27
C HIS A 507 -29.55 -7.77 18.03
N VAL A 508 -28.74 -8.79 18.35
CA VAL A 508 -29.20 -9.96 19.11
C VAL A 508 -28.71 -9.88 20.56
N GLY A 509 -29.50 -10.36 21.50
CA GLY A 509 -29.13 -10.34 22.92
C GLY A 509 -29.87 -11.38 23.74
N GLU A 510 -29.49 -11.52 25.00
CA GLU A 510 -30.21 -12.35 25.97
C GLU A 510 -30.17 -11.70 27.36
N VAL A 511 -31.35 -11.32 27.85
CA VAL A 511 -31.48 -10.58 29.10
C VAL A 511 -31.19 -11.50 30.30
N ASN A 512 -31.52 -12.79 30.21
CA ASN A 512 -31.30 -13.73 31.30
C ASN A 512 -29.84 -14.21 31.33
N ALA A 513 -29.08 -13.80 32.34
CA ALA A 513 -27.67 -14.14 32.51
C ALA A 513 -27.37 -15.65 32.43
N SER A 514 -28.27 -16.50 32.94
CA SER A 514 -28.07 -17.97 32.89
C SER A 514 -28.12 -18.55 31.47
N ARG A 515 -28.69 -17.80 30.50
CA ARG A 515 -28.87 -18.21 29.11
C ARG A 515 -27.90 -17.54 28.14
N ARG A 516 -27.04 -16.65 28.62
CA ARG A 516 -26.02 -15.98 27.79
C ARG A 516 -24.87 -16.94 27.46
N PRO A 517 -24.47 -17.08 26.18
CA PRO A 517 -23.27 -17.81 25.82
C PRO A 517 -22.01 -17.06 26.30
N ALA A 518 -20.87 -17.74 26.36
CA ALA A 518 -19.61 -17.15 26.82
C ALA A 518 -18.92 -16.40 25.67
N TYR A 519 -18.23 -15.31 25.98
CA TYR A 519 -17.31 -14.66 25.03
C TYR A 519 -15.92 -15.23 25.21
N GLN A 520 -15.26 -15.61 24.12
CA GLN A 520 -13.89 -16.09 24.14
C GLN A 520 -13.03 -15.20 23.24
N ALA A 521 -12.20 -14.34 23.84
CA ALA A 521 -11.35 -13.39 23.12
C ALA A 521 -10.28 -14.03 22.21
N ALA A 522 -9.93 -15.29 22.44
CA ALA A 522 -9.03 -16.08 21.61
C ALA A 522 -9.55 -17.53 21.49
N GLY A 523 -10.87 -17.66 21.36
CA GLY A 523 -11.54 -18.96 21.38
C GLY A 523 -11.53 -19.67 20.04
N TRP A 524 -11.33 -18.97 18.92
CA TRP A 524 -11.36 -19.56 17.59
C TRP A 524 -10.01 -20.22 17.22
N PRO A 525 -9.98 -21.31 16.44
CA PRO A 525 -8.73 -21.81 15.87
C PRO A 525 -7.99 -20.73 15.08
N GLY A 526 -6.77 -20.38 15.51
CA GLY A 526 -6.04 -19.22 14.99
C GLY A 526 -6.15 -17.94 15.83
N GLY A 527 -6.77 -18.02 17.02
CA GLY A 527 -6.71 -16.99 18.07
C GLY A 527 -7.67 -15.81 17.90
N LEU A 528 -8.65 -15.89 16.99
CA LEU A 528 -9.67 -14.86 16.85
C LEU A 528 -10.76 -14.98 17.93
N PRO A 529 -11.44 -13.87 18.28
CA PRO A 529 -12.56 -13.92 19.18
C PRO A 529 -13.76 -14.69 18.60
N CYS A 530 -14.49 -15.40 19.46
CA CYS A 530 -15.74 -16.07 19.11
C CYS A 530 -16.69 -16.14 20.31
N ILE A 531 -17.93 -16.55 20.05
CA ILE A 531 -18.93 -16.77 21.10
C ILE A 531 -19.16 -18.27 21.27
N ASP A 532 -19.09 -18.77 22.49
CA ASP A 532 -19.15 -20.19 22.84
C ASP A 532 -20.48 -20.56 23.52
N TRP A 533 -21.25 -21.44 22.87
CA TRP A 533 -22.46 -22.06 23.42
C TRP A 533 -22.10 -23.35 24.16
N ASP A 534 -21.44 -23.18 25.31
CA ASP A 534 -21.02 -24.22 26.25
C ASP A 534 -21.85 -25.53 26.18
N ILE A 535 -21.14 -26.64 25.99
CA ILE A 535 -21.68 -28.00 25.90
C ILE A 535 -22.54 -28.40 27.11
N ALA A 536 -22.26 -27.84 28.30
CA ALA A 536 -22.95 -28.16 29.54
C ALA A 536 -24.36 -27.54 29.65
N ALA A 537 -24.67 -26.51 28.84
CA ALA A 537 -25.91 -25.76 28.92
C ALA A 537 -26.58 -25.59 27.54
N ASN A 538 -27.39 -26.55 27.13
CA ASN A 538 -28.10 -26.56 25.83
C ASN A 538 -29.39 -25.69 25.78
N VAL A 539 -29.41 -24.59 26.54
CA VAL A 539 -30.49 -23.59 26.55
C VAL A 539 -29.98 -22.18 26.23
N LYS A 540 -28.67 -22.03 25.99
CA LYS A 540 -28.05 -20.75 25.64
C LYS A 540 -28.57 -20.24 24.30
N ARG A 541 -28.72 -18.92 24.14
CA ARG A 541 -29.16 -18.29 22.89
C ARG A 541 -28.84 -16.80 22.88
N LEU A 542 -28.81 -16.22 21.69
CA LEU A 542 -28.95 -14.79 21.46
C LEU A 542 -30.09 -14.59 20.47
N PHE A 543 -30.92 -13.56 20.64
CA PHE A 543 -32.05 -13.35 19.75
C PHE A 543 -32.37 -11.88 19.52
N HIS A 544 -33.04 -11.62 18.41
CA HIS A 544 -33.68 -10.36 18.07
C HIS A 544 -35.17 -10.64 17.82
N ASP A 545 -36.05 -10.02 18.59
CA ASP A 545 -37.51 -10.12 18.42
C ASP A 545 -38.10 -8.72 18.18
N PRO A 546 -38.44 -8.38 16.93
CA PRO A 546 -39.09 -7.10 16.62
C PRO A 546 -40.60 -7.12 16.92
N GLY A 547 -41.16 -8.23 17.41
CA GLY A 547 -42.59 -8.38 17.69
C GLY A 547 -43.49 -8.46 16.44
N VAL A 548 -42.90 -8.44 15.24
CA VAL A 548 -43.59 -8.48 13.95
C VAL A 548 -42.95 -9.48 12.99
N ALA A 549 -43.77 -10.15 12.18
CA ALA A 549 -43.32 -10.95 11.04
C ALA A 549 -42.99 -10.05 9.84
N GLY A 550 -42.20 -10.54 8.89
CA GLY A 550 -41.82 -9.81 7.68
C GLY A 550 -40.33 -9.72 7.42
N GLN A 551 -39.49 -10.25 8.31
CA GLN A 551 -38.03 -10.22 8.14
C GLN A 551 -37.61 -11.26 7.11
N ASP A 552 -36.93 -10.82 6.05
CA ASP A 552 -36.37 -11.70 5.02
C ASP A 552 -34.89 -11.92 5.27
N TYR A 553 -34.50 -13.19 5.23
CA TYR A 553 -33.17 -13.71 5.48
C TYR A 553 -32.93 -14.85 4.48
N ARG A 554 -33.08 -14.50 3.20
CA ARG A 554 -33.11 -15.41 2.06
C ARG A 554 -31.92 -16.35 2.00
N ILE A 555 -30.73 -15.83 2.29
CA ILE A 555 -29.48 -16.59 2.25
C ILE A 555 -28.72 -16.31 3.53
N ASN A 556 -28.27 -17.37 4.20
CA ASN A 556 -27.59 -17.27 5.49
C ASN A 556 -26.25 -17.98 5.42
N PHE A 557 -25.22 -17.33 5.94
CA PHE A 557 -23.87 -17.85 6.10
C PHE A 557 -23.55 -17.81 7.59
N VAL A 558 -23.10 -18.93 8.14
CA VAL A 558 -22.65 -19.00 9.52
C VAL A 558 -21.31 -19.67 9.59
N VAL A 559 -20.40 -19.04 10.33
CA VAL A 559 -19.08 -19.57 10.65
C VAL A 559 -19.12 -20.18 12.04
N ALA A 560 -18.92 -21.50 12.14
CA ALA A 560 -19.07 -22.22 13.40
C ALA A 560 -18.11 -23.41 13.55
N VAL A 561 -18.02 -23.90 14.78
CA VAL A 561 -17.41 -25.18 15.16
C VAL A 561 -18.40 -25.92 16.06
N TRP A 562 -18.52 -27.23 15.87
CA TRP A 562 -19.26 -28.11 16.79
C TRP A 562 -18.27 -28.78 17.74
N ASP A 563 -18.39 -28.47 19.03
CA ASP A 563 -17.41 -28.87 20.05
C ASP A 563 -17.85 -30.10 20.85
N ASP A 564 -19.02 -30.70 20.55
CA ASP A 564 -19.45 -31.92 21.24
C ASP A 564 -18.55 -33.12 20.84
N PRO A 565 -17.83 -33.74 21.80
CA PRO A 565 -16.95 -34.88 21.53
C PRO A 565 -17.67 -36.09 20.92
N ALA A 566 -18.99 -36.19 21.10
CA ALA A 566 -19.79 -37.28 20.54
C ALA A 566 -19.82 -37.28 19.00
N GLY A 567 -19.49 -36.15 18.35
CA GLY A 567 -19.47 -36.04 16.89
C GLY A 567 -20.85 -36.21 16.22
N THR A 568 -21.92 -36.18 17.02
CA THR A 568 -23.31 -36.34 16.59
C THR A 568 -24.17 -35.27 17.24
N PHE A 569 -25.28 -34.91 16.58
CA PHE A 569 -26.24 -33.97 17.13
C PHE A 569 -27.31 -34.72 17.92
N PRO A 570 -27.36 -34.57 19.26
CA PRO A 570 -28.24 -35.37 20.11
C PRO A 570 -29.72 -34.98 19.99
N THR A 571 -30.02 -33.72 19.62
CA THR A 571 -31.39 -33.19 19.51
C THR A 571 -31.51 -32.29 18.28
N TYR A 572 -32.60 -31.52 18.15
CA TYR A 572 -32.77 -30.48 17.13
C TYR A 572 -31.90 -29.23 17.41
N ASN A 573 -30.60 -29.44 17.68
CA ASN A 573 -29.63 -28.38 17.98
C ASN A 573 -29.55 -27.41 16.80
N ALA A 574 -29.82 -26.13 17.03
CA ALA A 574 -29.88 -25.13 15.96
C ALA A 574 -28.78 -24.08 16.10
N LEU A 575 -28.16 -23.75 14.98
CA LEU A 575 -27.14 -22.72 14.86
C LEU A 575 -27.75 -21.34 14.57
N PHE A 576 -28.74 -21.30 13.68
CA PHE A 576 -29.41 -20.08 13.25
C PHE A 576 -30.87 -20.40 12.91
N GLY A 577 -31.80 -19.54 13.30
CA GLY A 577 -33.23 -19.78 13.09
C GLY A 577 -34.09 -18.54 13.31
N GLY A 578 -35.39 -18.64 13.02
CA GLY A 578 -36.36 -17.58 13.33
C GLY A 578 -36.65 -17.53 14.83
N TYR A 579 -37.22 -16.43 15.34
CA TYR A 579 -37.49 -16.30 16.77
C TYR A 579 -38.82 -16.95 17.22
N ALA A 580 -39.95 -16.67 16.54
CA ALA A 580 -41.29 -17.11 16.97
C ALA A 580 -41.94 -18.18 16.06
N GLN A 581 -43.00 -18.82 16.56
CA GLN A 581 -43.82 -19.81 15.83
C GLN A 581 -45.07 -19.16 15.24
N ALA A 582 -45.19 -19.11 13.91
CA ALA A 582 -46.46 -18.77 13.25
C ALA A 582 -46.81 -19.79 12.15
N GLY A 583 -47.55 -20.86 12.49
CA GLY A 583 -47.97 -21.90 11.53
C GLY A 583 -46.90 -22.94 11.19
N LEU A 584 -47.32 -24.10 10.69
CA LEU A 584 -46.57 -25.37 10.62
C LEU A 584 -45.29 -25.38 9.74
N ASN A 585 -44.85 -24.25 9.20
CA ASN A 585 -43.61 -24.12 8.42
C ASN A 585 -42.66 -23.00 8.89
N SER A 586 -42.96 -22.33 10.02
CA SER A 586 -42.30 -21.07 10.40
C SER A 586 -41.30 -21.23 11.54
N GLY A 587 -40.54 -22.32 11.53
CA GLY A 587 -39.57 -22.62 12.56
C GLY A 587 -38.38 -23.36 12.01
N VAL A 588 -37.83 -22.80 10.94
CA VAL A 588 -36.73 -23.42 10.23
C VAL A 588 -35.45 -22.91 10.83
N CYS A 589 -34.59 -23.87 11.10
CA CYS A 589 -33.32 -23.66 11.71
C CYS A 589 -32.30 -24.34 10.80
N LEU A 590 -31.11 -23.77 10.73
CA LEU A 590 -29.93 -24.58 10.50
C LEU A 590 -29.79 -25.46 11.76
N ALA A 591 -30.58 -26.54 11.82
CA ALA A 591 -30.55 -27.53 12.88
C ALA A 591 -30.27 -28.89 12.30
N VAL A 592 -29.95 -29.87 13.14
CA VAL A 592 -29.69 -31.24 12.70
C VAL A 592 -30.84 -32.16 13.15
N ALA A 593 -31.20 -33.15 12.33
CA ALA A 593 -32.20 -34.14 12.68
C ALA A 593 -31.79 -34.98 13.91
N SER A 594 -32.75 -35.30 14.78
CA SER A 594 -32.47 -36.07 16.01
C SER A 594 -31.84 -37.43 15.68
N GLY A 595 -30.65 -37.70 16.23
CA GLY A 595 -29.95 -38.97 16.04
C GLY A 595 -29.29 -39.14 14.66
N GLY A 596 -29.09 -38.05 13.91
CA GLY A 596 -28.46 -38.05 12.59
C GLY A 596 -27.25 -37.12 12.46
N THR A 597 -26.63 -37.15 11.29
CA THR A 597 -25.53 -36.27 10.85
C THR A 597 -26.03 -35.20 9.87
N SER A 598 -27.34 -35.05 9.70
CA SER A 598 -27.93 -34.27 8.62
C SER A 598 -28.58 -32.98 9.08
N TRP A 599 -28.17 -31.85 8.49
CA TRP A 599 -28.90 -30.59 8.55
C TRP A 599 -30.38 -30.79 8.17
N PHE A 600 -31.26 -30.60 9.15
CA PHE A 600 -32.70 -30.51 8.99
C PHE A 600 -33.06 -29.08 8.57
N THR A 601 -33.26 -28.86 7.29
CA THR A 601 -33.80 -27.59 6.76
C THR A 601 -35.33 -27.55 6.73
N GLY A 602 -36.01 -28.52 7.36
CA GLY A 602 -37.46 -28.73 7.25
C GLY A 602 -37.92 -29.39 5.93
N GLY A 603 -39.12 -29.96 5.92
CA GLY A 603 -39.74 -30.56 4.73
C GLY A 603 -40.18 -29.53 3.67
N ALA A 604 -40.94 -29.96 2.67
CA ALA A 604 -41.47 -29.08 1.63
C ALA A 604 -42.20 -27.85 2.25
N GLY A 605 -41.70 -26.64 1.95
CA GLY A 605 -42.22 -25.38 2.50
C GLY A 605 -41.40 -24.77 3.64
N ALA A 606 -40.22 -25.31 3.94
CA ALA A 606 -39.30 -24.76 4.92
C ALA A 606 -38.30 -23.74 4.32
N TRP A 607 -37.83 -22.79 5.14
CA TRP A 607 -36.91 -21.68 4.83
C TRP A 607 -35.74 -22.08 3.92
N HIS A 608 -35.20 -23.31 3.95
CA HIS A 608 -34.02 -23.68 3.14
C HIS A 608 -34.07 -25.09 2.50
N ALA A 609 -35.25 -25.55 2.06
CA ALA A 609 -35.44 -26.92 1.55
C ALA A 609 -34.44 -27.34 0.44
N GLY A 610 -33.41 -28.12 0.82
CA GLY A 610 -32.49 -28.80 -0.11
C GLY A 610 -31.38 -27.96 -0.74
N GLN A 611 -31.05 -26.77 -0.20
CA GLN A 611 -29.98 -25.91 -0.75
C GLN A 611 -28.97 -25.49 0.33
N THR A 612 -28.21 -26.46 0.84
CA THR A 612 -27.13 -26.23 1.81
C THR A 612 -25.77 -26.47 1.20
N PHE A 613 -24.81 -25.63 1.58
CA PHE A 613 -23.42 -25.71 1.14
C PHE A 613 -22.49 -25.70 2.35
N HIS A 614 -21.39 -26.45 2.23
CA HIS A 614 -20.36 -26.55 3.26
C HIS A 614 -19.02 -26.15 2.65
N ASN A 615 -18.43 -25.06 3.14
CA ASN A 615 -17.17 -24.51 2.61
C ASN A 615 -17.18 -24.35 1.06
N GLY A 616 -18.32 -23.92 0.50
CA GLY A 616 -18.52 -23.76 -0.94
C GLY A 616 -19.09 -24.99 -1.66
N ALA A 617 -19.03 -26.18 -1.07
CA ALA A 617 -19.49 -27.43 -1.69
C ALA A 617 -20.97 -27.71 -1.48
N ALA A 618 -21.67 -28.09 -2.54
CA ALA A 618 -23.08 -28.49 -2.46
C ALA A 618 -23.23 -29.77 -1.64
N ALA A 619 -24.04 -29.73 -0.59
CA ALA A 619 -24.31 -30.88 0.26
C ALA A 619 -25.63 -31.55 -0.16
N ALA A 620 -25.58 -32.39 -1.20
CA ALA A 620 -26.78 -33.02 -1.80
C ALA A 620 -27.38 -34.14 -0.94
N ASP A 621 -26.56 -34.87 -0.18
CA ASP A 621 -26.99 -35.89 0.79
C ASP A 621 -26.09 -35.79 2.02
N LEU A 622 -26.70 -35.48 3.15
CA LEU A 622 -26.01 -35.10 4.38
C LEU A 622 -25.50 -36.32 5.18
N THR A 623 -24.95 -37.33 4.49
CA THR A 623 -24.32 -38.53 5.07
C THR A 623 -22.79 -38.41 5.18
N ALA A 624 -22.21 -37.24 4.96
CA ALA A 624 -20.77 -37.00 5.00
C ALA A 624 -20.34 -36.03 6.12
N MET A 625 -20.63 -36.33 7.40
CA MET A 625 -20.05 -35.56 8.51
C MET A 625 -18.90 -36.29 9.24
N PRO A 626 -17.67 -36.34 8.68
CA PRO A 626 -16.48 -36.59 9.49
C PRO A 626 -15.74 -35.32 10.00
N LEU A 627 -16.27 -34.09 9.85
CA LEU A 627 -15.46 -32.85 10.03
C LEU A 627 -16.08 -31.69 10.86
N ILE A 628 -17.19 -31.87 11.58
CA ILE A 628 -17.83 -30.77 12.35
C ILE A 628 -17.00 -30.22 13.53
N GLN A 629 -15.97 -30.94 13.95
CA GLN A 629 -15.01 -30.50 14.98
C GLN A 629 -13.94 -29.54 14.44
N SER A 630 -13.92 -29.29 13.14
CA SER A 630 -13.09 -28.25 12.52
C SER A 630 -13.95 -27.04 12.12
N PRO A 631 -13.37 -25.83 12.09
CA PRO A 631 -14.03 -24.63 11.55
C PRO A 631 -14.68 -24.84 10.19
N PHE A 632 -15.94 -24.46 10.07
CA PHE A 632 -16.69 -24.54 8.82
C PHE A 632 -17.55 -23.31 8.56
N ILE A 633 -17.84 -23.10 7.28
CA ILE A 633 -18.86 -22.19 6.77
C ILE A 633 -20.02 -23.06 6.32
N VAL A 634 -21.20 -22.82 6.89
CA VAL A 634 -22.45 -23.35 6.36
C VAL A 634 -23.22 -22.22 5.68
N ARG A 635 -23.57 -22.44 4.41
CA ARG A 635 -24.50 -21.57 3.67
C ARG A 635 -25.82 -22.30 3.48
N ALA A 636 -26.93 -21.60 3.67
CA ALA A 636 -28.26 -22.09 3.35
C ALA A 636 -29.02 -21.08 2.50
N ASP A 637 -29.53 -21.55 1.37
CA ASP A 637 -30.24 -20.73 0.39
C ASP A 637 -31.74 -21.01 0.46
N SER A 638 -32.56 -19.98 0.29
CA SER A 638 -34.01 -20.12 0.12
C SER A 638 -34.43 -19.70 -1.28
N ALA A 639 -35.24 -20.51 -1.93
CA ALA A 639 -35.86 -20.15 -3.20
C ALA A 639 -36.98 -19.09 -3.04
N ALA A 640 -37.55 -18.92 -1.84
CA ALA A 640 -38.71 -18.06 -1.58
C ALA A 640 -38.49 -17.14 -0.37
N ALA A 641 -39.34 -16.12 -0.21
CA ALA A 641 -39.23 -15.16 0.89
C ALA A 641 -39.47 -15.84 2.21
N THR A 642 -38.68 -15.49 3.22
CA THR A 642 -38.58 -16.30 4.43
C THR A 642 -39.56 -15.84 5.51
N ASN A 643 -40.01 -14.58 5.43
CA ASN A 643 -41.07 -13.96 6.24
C ASN A 643 -41.00 -14.33 7.75
N ALA A 644 -39.81 -14.21 8.34
CA ALA A 644 -39.56 -14.58 9.72
C ALA A 644 -40.02 -13.49 10.70
N GLN A 645 -40.45 -13.91 11.90
CA GLN A 645 -40.52 -13.05 13.07
C GLN A 645 -39.19 -13.16 13.80
N GLY A 646 -38.32 -12.15 13.63
CA GLY A 646 -37.02 -12.07 14.30
C GLY A 646 -36.02 -13.17 13.91
N VAL A 647 -34.93 -13.26 14.69
CA VAL A 647 -33.86 -14.25 14.51
C VAL A 647 -33.34 -14.73 15.86
N THR A 648 -32.88 -15.99 15.92
CA THR A 648 -32.22 -16.61 17.06
C THR A 648 -30.91 -17.27 16.61
N ILE A 649 -29.85 -17.05 17.37
CA ILE A 649 -28.54 -17.67 17.22
C ILE A 649 -28.31 -18.69 18.34
N GLY A 650 -27.86 -19.87 17.95
CA GLY A 650 -27.44 -20.96 18.83
C GLY A 650 -28.54 -21.63 19.64
N ASN A 651 -29.82 -21.48 19.25
CA ASN A 651 -30.92 -22.28 19.77
C ASN A 651 -32.07 -22.38 18.75
N ASN A 652 -32.88 -23.43 18.87
CA ASN A 652 -34.03 -23.66 18.03
C ASN A 652 -35.16 -22.72 18.46
N ARG A 653 -35.30 -21.59 17.76
CA ARG A 653 -36.32 -20.58 18.04
C ARG A 653 -36.28 -20.15 19.52
N ASN A 654 -37.44 -19.95 20.13
CA ASN A 654 -37.60 -19.63 21.55
C ASN A 654 -37.76 -20.88 22.45
N TYR A 655 -37.30 -22.06 22.04
CA TYR A 655 -37.44 -23.30 22.84
C TYR A 655 -36.35 -23.42 23.91
N ILE A 656 -36.59 -22.73 25.03
CA ILE A 656 -35.68 -22.67 26.18
C ILE A 656 -35.74 -23.90 27.12
N SER A 657 -36.68 -24.83 26.96
CA SER A 657 -36.86 -26.01 27.84
C SER A 657 -36.49 -27.35 27.21
N ASN A 658 -36.17 -27.37 25.91
CA ASN A 658 -36.17 -28.60 25.11
C ASN A 658 -34.77 -29.06 24.68
N ASN A 659 -33.71 -28.52 25.29
CA ASN A 659 -32.34 -28.96 25.07
C ASN A 659 -31.87 -28.84 23.59
N TYR A 660 -32.35 -27.82 22.87
CA TYR A 660 -32.07 -27.58 21.44
C TYR A 660 -30.97 -26.54 21.17
N GLY A 661 -30.23 -26.11 22.20
CA GLY A 661 -29.12 -25.17 22.04
C GLY A 661 -27.97 -25.77 21.23
N TRP A 662 -27.28 -24.93 20.45
CA TRP A 662 -26.00 -25.26 19.85
C TRP A 662 -24.97 -25.69 20.90
N ARG A 663 -23.98 -26.48 20.51
CA ARG A 663 -22.90 -26.97 21.38
C ARG A 663 -21.55 -26.70 20.72
N GLY A 664 -21.08 -25.47 20.85
CA GLY A 664 -19.79 -25.05 20.32
C GLY A 664 -19.74 -23.57 19.97
N ARG A 665 -18.72 -23.21 19.20
CA ARG A 665 -18.38 -21.82 18.90
C ARG A 665 -19.05 -21.31 17.63
N VAL A 666 -19.46 -20.04 17.65
CA VAL A 666 -19.93 -19.27 16.49
C VAL A 666 -19.10 -18.00 16.39
N ALA A 667 -18.60 -17.73 15.20
CA ALA A 667 -17.64 -16.66 14.92
C ALA A 667 -18.28 -15.49 14.17
N GLU A 668 -19.08 -15.79 13.14
CA GLU A 668 -19.68 -14.76 12.30
C GLU A 668 -20.98 -15.25 11.66
N VAL A 669 -21.95 -14.34 11.52
CA VAL A 669 -23.25 -14.59 10.89
C VAL A 669 -23.49 -13.49 9.87
N VAL A 670 -23.75 -13.88 8.62
CA VAL A 670 -24.11 -12.98 7.53
C VAL A 670 -25.41 -13.46 6.91
N SER A 671 -26.39 -12.57 6.77
CA SER A 671 -27.65 -12.88 6.09
C SER A 671 -27.94 -11.86 4.99
N VAL A 672 -28.53 -12.31 3.90
CA VAL A 672 -28.95 -11.49 2.76
C VAL A 672 -30.46 -11.63 2.56
N SER A 673 -31.16 -10.53 2.28
CA SER A 673 -32.63 -10.48 2.27
C SER A 673 -33.26 -10.90 0.93
N VAL A 674 -32.47 -11.01 -0.13
CA VAL A 674 -32.94 -11.37 -1.48
C VAL A 674 -32.09 -12.50 -2.07
N ALA A 675 -32.56 -13.05 -3.19
CA ALA A 675 -31.74 -13.98 -3.97
C ALA A 675 -30.64 -13.20 -4.69
N ILE A 676 -29.39 -13.60 -4.50
CA ILE A 676 -28.20 -13.00 -5.14
C ILE A 676 -27.52 -13.98 -6.10
N SER A 677 -26.61 -13.48 -6.93
CA SER A 677 -25.87 -14.27 -7.90
C SER A 677 -24.97 -15.32 -7.23
N LEU A 678 -24.59 -16.37 -7.96
CA LEU A 678 -23.59 -17.33 -7.46
C LEU A 678 -22.27 -16.64 -7.13
N ALA A 679 -21.85 -15.66 -7.95
CA ALA A 679 -20.63 -14.90 -7.73
C ALA A 679 -20.65 -14.14 -6.39
N ASP A 680 -21.79 -13.53 -6.03
CA ASP A 680 -21.91 -12.82 -4.75
C ASP A 680 -21.95 -13.79 -3.56
N LYS A 681 -22.57 -14.96 -3.70
CA LYS A 681 -22.53 -16.01 -2.67
C LYS A 681 -21.10 -16.48 -2.42
N GLN A 682 -20.36 -16.76 -3.51
CA GLN A 682 -18.97 -17.17 -3.47
C GLN A 682 -18.06 -16.04 -2.93
N ARG A 683 -18.40 -14.78 -3.19
CA ARG A 683 -17.69 -13.62 -2.62
C ARG A 683 -17.81 -13.59 -1.10
N ILE A 684 -19.02 -13.79 -0.55
CA ILE A 684 -19.23 -13.89 0.90
C ILE A 684 -18.48 -15.11 1.49
N GLU A 685 -18.54 -16.26 0.83
CA GLU A 685 -17.78 -17.46 1.24
C GLU A 685 -16.27 -17.21 1.27
N GLY A 686 -15.73 -16.54 0.25
CA GLY A 686 -14.34 -16.12 0.18
C GLY A 686 -13.95 -15.22 1.35
N TYR A 687 -14.74 -14.18 1.62
CA TYR A 687 -14.51 -13.28 2.75
C TYR A 687 -14.43 -14.05 4.08
N LEU A 688 -15.44 -14.89 4.37
CA LEU A 688 -15.51 -15.65 5.61
C LEU A 688 -14.37 -16.67 5.72
N ALA A 689 -14.03 -17.34 4.62
CA ALA A 689 -12.99 -18.36 4.61
C ALA A 689 -11.62 -17.80 4.95
N HIS A 690 -11.24 -16.70 4.29
CA HIS A 690 -9.93 -16.08 4.50
C HIS A 690 -9.81 -15.44 5.88
N LYS A 691 -10.88 -14.80 6.37
CA LYS A 691 -10.89 -14.23 7.71
C LYS A 691 -10.74 -15.29 8.81
N TRP A 692 -11.49 -16.39 8.70
CA TRP A 692 -11.58 -17.41 9.76
C TRP A 692 -10.67 -18.62 9.56
N GLY A 693 -9.81 -18.62 8.53
CA GLY A 693 -8.84 -19.67 8.26
C GLY A 693 -9.47 -21.00 7.81
N ILE A 694 -10.54 -20.94 7.02
CA ILE A 694 -11.31 -22.11 6.57
C ILE A 694 -10.97 -22.41 5.11
N ALA A 695 -10.63 -23.66 4.80
CA ALA A 695 -10.39 -24.09 3.43
C ALA A 695 -11.71 -24.25 2.67
N LEU A 696 -11.78 -23.68 1.46
CA LEU A 696 -12.90 -23.82 0.53
C LEU A 696 -12.72 -25.03 -0.40
N GLU A 697 -13.82 -25.48 -1.03
CA GLU A 697 -13.77 -26.53 -2.06
C GLU A 697 -12.79 -26.17 -3.18
N ALA A 698 -12.07 -27.19 -3.67
CA ALA A 698 -11.18 -27.06 -4.81
C ALA A 698 -11.92 -26.47 -6.03
N GLY A 699 -11.36 -25.40 -6.62
CA GLY A 699 -11.96 -24.70 -7.75
C GLY A 699 -12.92 -23.58 -7.35
N HIS A 700 -13.09 -23.29 -6.06
CA HIS A 700 -13.80 -22.09 -5.62
C HIS A 700 -13.02 -20.82 -6.06
N PRO A 701 -13.66 -19.77 -6.61
CA PRO A 701 -12.96 -18.59 -7.14
C PRO A 701 -12.07 -17.86 -6.13
N TYR A 702 -12.41 -17.98 -4.85
CA TYR A 702 -11.69 -17.39 -3.72
C TYR A 702 -10.93 -18.43 -2.89
N GLU A 703 -10.57 -19.59 -3.46
CA GLU A 703 -9.79 -20.63 -2.76
C GLU A 703 -8.44 -20.10 -2.26
N SER A 704 -7.73 -19.32 -3.09
CA SER A 704 -6.36 -18.87 -2.80
C SER A 704 -6.24 -17.42 -2.33
N ALA A 705 -7.27 -16.59 -2.52
CA ALA A 705 -7.24 -15.17 -2.18
C ALA A 705 -8.63 -14.64 -1.77
N PRO A 706 -8.71 -13.66 -0.84
CA PRO A 706 -9.97 -13.04 -0.44
C PRO A 706 -10.53 -12.14 -1.54
N PRO A 707 -11.83 -11.82 -1.50
CA PRO A 707 -12.43 -10.85 -2.42
C PRO A 707 -11.98 -9.41 -2.15
N ILE A 708 -11.91 -8.63 -3.23
CA ILE A 708 -11.60 -7.19 -3.24
C ILE A 708 -12.73 -6.40 -3.92
N ILE A 709 -12.87 -5.10 -3.62
CA ILE A 709 -13.90 -4.19 -4.17
C ILE A 709 -13.70 -3.91 -5.66
#